data_AF-A0AAV9CBP1-F1
#
_entry.id   AF-A0AAV9CBP1-F1
#
_cell.length_a   1.000
_cell.length_b   1.000
_cell.length_c   1.000
_cell.angle_alpha   90.00
_cell.angle_beta   90.00
_cell.angle_gamma   90.00
#
_symmetry.space_group_name_H-M   'P 1'
#
loop_
_entity.id
_entity.type
_entity.pdbx_description
1 polymer ?
#
loop_
_entity_poly.entity_id
_entity_poly.type
_entity_poly.pdbx_seq_one_letter_code
_entity_poly.pdbx_strand_id
1 'polypeptide(L)'
;MGSQNMRWRIVRVSHKEPSRDDPTTGTPRSVLYSKEPVLENLRLCQIAPLEDLRHVKRVRKTMVEGKIELSVILCTVIDCENRKDMPSGVLEIVSANRLSPYLTNVPKFAASSREEWEEQCKLWPTSYHPQTQIIDGITEFSEDDSQLIFNHMNIVIGLTKMRCLSNQVVNAAIIMDPAMKQIIASGTDQTCSLLADGKQSSWELAHCGRQEEISFETNSAEGWNSDLLPEGSCSESTENTSSYNLVSCLNPWSWMEQKAHAQNSIMVDNGSTTMWHPLRHATLVAIENAASRDRRLYPVEQMQTSSTRVPTKRQKTQNSDNEEEHIPEAVTNSLTPEATRPYLCTGYDIYIAWEPCTIASRGLIYSQAGRESWDFSRFLKTLYFFNGPPSPSKFVDFLIAKLSSQTSGEPANIMENSGIVLVTGATGGVGRRVVDVLRKKGYPVRVLVRNEEKARKMLGPDIDMVIGDVTKESTLNPGYFKGVRKVINVISVIVGPKEGDTPDRAKYSQGIKFFEPEIKGDSPEMVEYIGMKNLINALKNSVGNRDGKLLFGFEGPLPEKLVWGALDDVVMGGVSESTFQINPTGNEYGGPVGLFKGVVSTANNGGFTSIRTRNLSVPEDLSAYDGLQLRLKGDGRHYKLIVRTSAEWDTVGYTASFDTVEGQWQTISIPFSSLRPIFRAKTVLDAPPFDGSKIISLQLMYSKFEYDGKLNPTFTEGAFELPFSSIRAYIQEPITPRFVHVGSAGVTRPDRPGLDLSKQPPAVRLNKELDFILTFKLKGEDLIRESGIPYTIVRPCALTEEPAGADLIFDQGDNITGKISREEVARICVATLESPYALDKTFEVKSVVPFSEPYTVDPSNPPPEKDYDTYFKTLKDGITGKEALEEKPVPV
;
A
#
# COMPACT_ATOMS: atom_id res chain seq x y z
N MET A 1 51.54 3.01 55.80
CA MET A 1 51.74 2.90 54.34
C MET A 1 50.38 3.14 53.71
N GLY A 2 50.26 4.19 52.89
CA GLY A 2 48.99 4.83 52.54
C GLY A 2 48.11 4.02 51.60
N SER A 3 46.79 4.13 51.82
CA SER A 3 45.71 3.69 50.93
C SER A 3 45.94 4.20 49.51
N GLN A 4 46.17 3.29 48.56
CA GLN A 4 46.10 3.62 47.15
C GLN A 4 44.62 3.82 46.79
N ASN A 5 44.19 5.08 46.72
CA ASN A 5 42.94 5.46 46.06
C ASN A 5 42.94 4.87 44.64
N MET A 6 42.08 3.88 44.36
CA MET A 6 41.79 3.49 42.98
C MET A 6 41.15 4.69 42.27
N ARG A 7 41.96 5.44 41.51
CA ARG A 7 41.50 6.55 40.66
C ARG A 7 40.87 5.97 39.40
N TRP A 8 39.55 5.99 39.33
CA TRP A 8 38.83 5.75 38.09
C TRP A 8 39.10 6.90 37.10
N ARG A 9 39.43 6.56 35.86
CA ARG A 9 39.66 7.53 34.79
C ARG A 9 38.35 7.73 34.02
N ILE A 10 37.81 8.95 34.05
CA ILE A 10 36.72 9.34 33.16
C ILE A 10 37.27 9.38 31.73
N VAL A 11 36.83 8.48 30.86
CA VAL A 11 37.22 8.45 29.44
C VAL A 11 36.05 9.01 28.62
N ARG A 12 36.27 10.14 27.94
CA ARG A 12 35.30 10.68 26.98
C ARG A 12 35.40 9.90 25.67
N VAL A 13 34.30 9.27 25.25
CA VAL A 13 34.20 8.63 23.94
C VAL A 13 33.57 9.65 22.97
N SER A 14 34.38 10.27 22.13
CA SER A 14 33.92 11.26 21.14
C SER A 14 33.20 10.57 19.98
N HIS A 15 32.01 11.06 19.62
CA HIS A 15 31.29 10.62 18.42
C HIS A 15 32.14 10.85 17.16
N LYS A 16 32.18 9.85 16.29
CA LYS A 16 32.66 9.98 14.91
C LYS A 16 31.82 11.05 14.20
N GLU A 17 32.47 11.98 13.52
CA GLU A 17 31.83 13.09 12.80
C GLU A 17 30.71 12.59 11.85
N PRO A 18 29.57 13.31 11.77
CA PRO A 18 28.58 13.02 10.74
C PRO A 18 29.21 13.23 9.35
N SER A 19 28.98 12.26 8.48
CA SER A 19 29.45 12.28 7.08
C SER A 19 28.98 13.54 6.36
N ARG A 20 29.91 14.16 5.62
CA ARG A 20 29.70 15.26 4.67
C ARG A 20 28.57 14.92 3.70
N ASP A 21 27.38 15.45 3.93
CA ASP A 21 26.37 15.75 2.91
C ASP A 21 25.40 16.82 3.46
N ASP A 22 25.36 17.95 2.74
CA ASP A 22 24.40 19.07 2.85
C ASP A 22 24.61 20.14 3.95
N PRO A 23 25.16 21.34 3.61
CA PRO A 23 25.38 22.47 4.53
C PRO A 23 24.12 23.19 5.04
N THR A 24 22.91 22.70 4.77
CA THR A 24 21.65 23.44 5.05
C THR A 24 20.66 22.75 5.99
N THR A 25 21.05 21.66 6.66
CA THR A 25 20.11 20.74 7.33
C THR A 25 19.72 21.08 8.79
N GLY A 26 20.18 22.19 9.35
CA GLY A 26 19.59 22.71 10.58
C GLY A 26 18.30 23.47 10.28
N THR A 27 17.13 22.90 10.60
CA THR A 27 15.86 23.65 10.55
C THR A 27 16.02 24.96 11.31
N PRO A 28 15.83 26.14 10.68
CA PRO A 28 16.02 27.41 11.36
C PRO A 28 15.07 27.53 12.55
N ARG A 29 15.53 28.13 13.65
CA ARG A 29 14.69 28.41 14.81
C ARG A 29 14.03 29.76 14.65
N SER A 30 12.72 29.82 14.85
CA SER A 30 11.96 31.07 14.78
C SER A 30 12.19 31.91 16.03
N VAL A 31 12.48 33.19 15.84
CA VAL A 31 12.65 34.17 16.91
C VAL A 31 11.87 35.45 16.61
N LEU A 32 11.42 36.13 17.66
CA LEU A 32 10.85 37.48 17.55
C LEU A 32 11.96 38.52 17.60
N TYR A 33 11.94 39.50 16.70
CA TYR A 33 12.89 40.62 16.69
C TYR A 33 12.20 41.97 16.48
N SER A 34 12.83 43.07 16.92
CA SER A 34 12.35 44.43 16.66
C SER A 34 13.48 45.42 16.31
N LYS A 35 13.12 46.57 15.73
CA LYS A 35 14.01 47.62 15.20
C LYS A 35 13.95 48.86 16.11
N GLU A 36 14.96 49.13 16.94
CA GLU A 36 15.11 50.40 17.74
C GLU A 36 16.35 50.38 18.68
N PRO A 37 16.73 51.48 19.38
CA PRO A 37 18.03 51.61 20.06
C PRO A 37 18.19 50.71 21.31
N VAL A 38 19.40 50.16 21.46
CA VAL A 38 19.80 48.96 22.24
C VAL A 38 19.87 49.19 23.77
N LEU A 39 19.08 50.11 24.33
CA LEU A 39 19.19 50.47 25.76
C LEU A 39 18.81 49.33 26.72
N GLU A 40 17.98 48.38 26.26
CA GLU A 40 17.40 47.30 27.09
C GLU A 40 18.01 45.90 26.82
N ASN A 41 19.09 45.79 26.05
CA ASN A 41 19.68 44.48 25.70
C ASN A 41 20.17 43.70 26.93
N LEU A 42 20.78 44.41 27.90
CA LEU A 42 21.20 43.81 29.17
C LEU A 42 20.01 43.18 29.92
N ARG A 43 18.87 43.87 29.94
CA ARG A 43 17.64 43.38 30.56
C ARG A 43 17.04 42.21 29.79
N LEU A 44 17.03 42.26 28.44
CA LEU A 44 16.61 41.15 27.58
C LEU A 44 17.46 39.89 27.77
N CYS A 45 18.77 40.04 27.96
CA CYS A 45 19.67 38.92 28.24
C CYS A 45 19.37 38.23 29.58
N GLN A 46 18.80 38.95 30.55
CA GLN A 46 18.43 38.40 31.85
C GLN A 46 17.05 37.74 31.84
N ILE A 47 16.05 38.35 31.18
CA ILE A 47 14.65 37.88 31.24
C ILE A 47 14.31 36.83 30.18
N ALA A 48 15.09 36.76 29.09
CA ALA A 48 14.85 35.83 27.98
C ALA A 48 16.20 35.38 27.36
N PRO A 49 17.04 34.62 28.09
CA PRO A 49 18.33 34.16 27.61
C PRO A 49 18.19 33.24 26.38
N LEU A 50 19.14 33.34 25.44
CA LEU A 50 19.21 32.49 24.24
C LEU A 50 20.05 31.24 24.53
N GLU A 51 19.62 30.42 25.49
CA GLU A 51 20.44 29.32 26.05
C GLU A 51 20.88 28.30 24.99
N ASP A 52 19.99 27.95 24.07
CA ASP A 52 20.25 27.04 22.94
C ASP A 52 20.86 27.72 21.71
N LEU A 53 21.06 29.04 21.73
CA LEU A 53 21.46 29.87 20.58
C LEU A 53 22.58 30.85 20.94
N ARG A 54 23.53 30.46 21.81
CA ARG A 54 24.62 31.34 22.27
C ARG A 54 25.55 31.80 21.15
N HIS A 55 25.64 31.05 20.05
CA HIS A 55 26.39 31.44 18.85
C HIS A 55 25.69 32.54 18.05
N VAL A 56 24.40 32.80 18.26
CA VAL A 56 23.63 33.82 17.53
C VAL A 56 23.80 35.17 18.24
N LYS A 57 24.24 36.20 17.50
CA LYS A 57 24.35 37.55 18.06
C LYS A 57 22.96 38.14 18.26
N ARG A 58 22.62 38.49 19.49
CA ARG A 58 21.29 39.07 19.81
C ARG A 58 20.98 40.34 19.02
N VAL A 59 22.00 41.12 18.62
CA VAL A 59 21.85 42.36 17.86
C VAL A 59 22.45 42.22 16.47
N ARG A 60 21.68 42.59 15.45
CA ARG A 60 22.11 42.73 14.06
C ARG A 60 22.16 44.20 13.68
N LYS A 61 23.27 44.63 13.08
CA LYS A 61 23.44 45.94 12.47
C LYS A 61 23.25 45.83 10.97
N THR A 62 22.34 46.60 10.40
CA THR A 62 22.06 46.62 8.95
C THR A 62 22.17 48.05 8.43
N MET A 63 22.74 48.22 7.23
CA MET A 63 22.79 49.52 6.55
C MET A 63 21.61 49.60 5.58
N VAL A 64 20.68 50.53 5.82
CA VAL A 64 19.53 50.78 4.93
C VAL A 64 19.58 52.24 4.53
N GLU A 65 19.73 52.50 3.23
CA GLU A 65 19.80 53.87 2.67
C GLU A 65 20.86 54.78 3.32
N GLY A 66 22.01 54.21 3.70
CA GLY A 66 23.10 54.96 4.34
C GLY A 66 22.91 55.25 5.84
N LYS A 67 21.80 54.83 6.43
CA LYS A 67 21.56 54.88 7.89
C LYS A 67 21.77 53.51 8.53
N ILE A 68 22.33 53.53 9.75
CA ILE A 68 22.51 52.33 10.56
C ILE A 68 21.17 51.99 11.23
N GLU A 69 20.65 50.80 10.95
CA GLU A 69 19.47 50.22 11.61
C GLU A 69 19.90 49.05 12.51
N LEU A 70 19.42 49.02 13.75
CA LEU A 70 19.70 47.95 14.72
C LEU A 70 18.47 47.08 14.90
N SER A 71 18.63 45.77 14.78
CA SER A 71 17.59 44.76 15.02
C SER A 71 17.98 43.89 16.22
N VAL A 72 17.08 43.65 17.17
CA VAL A 72 17.35 42.90 18.40
C VAL A 72 16.41 41.70 18.52
N ILE A 73 16.96 40.51 18.83
CA ILE A 73 16.18 39.31 19.17
C ILE A 73 15.61 39.45 20.59
N LEU A 74 14.30 39.31 20.70
CA LEU A 74 13.53 39.41 21.92
C LEU A 74 13.47 38.07 22.66
N CYS A 75 12.95 37.01 22.01
CA CYS A 75 12.85 35.67 22.56
C CYS A 75 12.75 34.59 21.47
N THR A 76 12.93 33.32 21.84
CA THR A 76 12.64 32.15 21.01
C THR A 76 11.14 31.85 21.02
N VAL A 77 10.62 31.26 19.94
CA VAL A 77 9.21 30.86 19.83
C VAL A 77 9.12 29.40 19.41
N ILE A 78 8.20 28.64 20.01
CA ILE A 78 8.02 27.20 19.77
C ILE A 78 6.93 26.94 18.72
N ASP A 79 5.89 27.79 18.64
CA ASP A 79 4.82 27.71 17.63
C ASP A 79 4.53 29.05 16.91
N CYS A 80 4.42 29.01 15.58
CA CYS A 80 4.44 30.18 14.70
C CYS A 80 3.15 31.05 14.70
N GLU A 81 2.10 30.67 15.43
CA GLU A 81 0.75 31.24 15.22
C GLU A 81 0.19 32.06 16.39
N ASN A 82 0.82 32.11 17.57
CA ASN A 82 0.27 32.85 18.72
C ASN A 82 1.28 33.79 19.40
N ARG A 83 0.95 35.09 19.50
CA ARG A 83 1.69 36.09 20.30
C ARG A 83 1.63 35.85 21.83
N LYS A 84 1.08 34.72 22.29
CA LYS A 84 0.83 34.42 23.71
C LYS A 84 2.03 33.82 24.45
N ASP A 85 3.06 33.38 23.73
CA ASP A 85 4.23 32.71 24.32
C ASP A 85 5.37 33.66 24.72
N MET A 86 5.14 34.98 24.67
CA MET A 86 6.17 35.95 25.03
C MET A 86 6.24 36.12 26.56
N PRO A 87 7.43 36.01 27.19
CA PRO A 87 7.57 36.20 28.63
C PRO A 87 7.04 37.58 29.05
N SER A 88 6.38 37.66 30.20
CA SER A 88 5.78 38.91 30.73
C SER A 88 6.78 40.07 30.79
N GLY A 89 8.03 39.81 31.18
CA GLY A 89 9.09 40.81 31.16
C GLY A 89 9.47 41.31 29.76
N VAL A 90 9.35 40.47 28.72
CA VAL A 90 9.59 40.87 27.32
C VAL A 90 8.40 41.69 26.79
N LEU A 91 7.16 41.34 27.17
CA LEU A 91 5.96 42.11 26.87
C LEU A 91 6.02 43.53 27.45
N GLU A 92 6.54 43.70 28.67
CA GLU A 92 6.77 45.03 29.25
C GLU A 92 7.75 45.87 28.42
N ILE A 93 8.87 45.30 27.98
CA ILE A 93 9.86 46.00 27.15
C ILE A 93 9.27 46.38 25.80
N VAL A 94 8.51 45.48 25.18
CA VAL A 94 7.82 45.74 23.90
C VAL A 94 6.80 46.86 24.05
N SER A 95 6.05 46.88 25.14
CA SER A 95 5.03 47.89 25.42
C SER A 95 5.63 49.26 25.75
N ALA A 96 6.65 49.29 26.61
CA ALA A 96 7.30 50.50 27.08
C ALA A 96 8.04 51.25 25.97
N ASN A 97 8.65 50.52 25.03
CA ASN A 97 9.40 51.08 23.91
C ASN A 97 8.61 51.10 22.60
N ARG A 98 7.32 50.74 22.60
CA ARG A 98 6.47 50.68 21.39
C ARG A 98 7.08 49.84 20.25
N LEU A 99 7.77 48.76 20.60
CA LEU A 99 8.43 47.89 19.65
C LEU A 99 7.40 47.12 18.81
N SER A 100 7.67 46.97 17.53
CA SER A 100 6.93 46.08 16.63
C SER A 100 7.71 44.77 16.43
N PRO A 101 7.35 43.67 17.12
CA PRO A 101 8.04 42.39 16.95
C PRO A 101 7.64 41.67 15.67
N TYR A 102 8.62 41.09 14.97
CA TYR A 102 8.45 40.30 13.74
C TYR A 102 9.14 38.93 13.88
N LEU A 103 8.61 37.93 13.18
CA LEU A 103 9.20 36.60 13.15
C LEU A 103 10.38 36.55 12.17
N THR A 104 11.49 35.94 12.56
CA THR A 104 12.63 35.68 11.69
C THR A 104 13.30 34.36 12.04
N ASN A 105 14.09 33.84 11.11
CA ASN A 105 14.74 32.55 11.19
C ASN A 105 16.22 32.72 11.53
N VAL A 106 16.71 31.99 12.55
CA VAL A 106 18.13 31.97 12.91
C VAL A 106 18.71 30.55 12.86
N PRO A 107 20.03 30.39 12.61
CA PRO A 107 20.67 29.08 12.60
C PRO A 107 20.55 28.37 13.94
N LYS A 108 20.05 27.13 13.94
CA LYS A 108 19.84 26.34 15.15
C LYS A 108 21.14 25.88 15.82
N PHE A 109 22.19 25.65 15.03
CA PHE A 109 23.48 25.14 15.50
C PHE A 109 24.62 26.10 15.16
N ALA A 110 25.68 26.09 15.98
CA ALA A 110 26.89 26.85 15.71
C ALA A 110 27.63 26.25 14.51
N ALA A 111 28.16 27.11 13.63
CA ALA A 111 28.92 26.68 12.48
C ALA A 111 30.16 25.87 12.85
N SER A 112 30.35 24.74 12.19
CA SER A 112 31.51 23.86 12.35
C SER A 112 32.70 24.28 11.48
N SER A 113 32.44 24.97 10.36
CA SER A 113 33.47 25.53 9.48
C SER A 113 33.28 27.02 9.22
N ARG A 114 34.32 27.66 8.67
CA ARG A 114 34.27 29.07 8.27
C ARG A 114 33.30 29.30 7.13
N GLU A 115 33.23 28.39 6.17
CA GLU A 115 32.30 28.43 5.04
C GLU A 115 30.85 28.29 5.51
N GLU A 116 30.59 27.37 6.46
CA GLU A 116 29.27 27.24 7.08
C GLU A 116 28.89 28.52 7.86
N TRP A 117 29.85 29.12 8.56
CA TRP A 117 29.63 30.38 9.28
C TRP A 117 29.28 31.53 8.33
N GLU A 118 29.94 31.62 7.17
CA GLU A 118 29.66 32.62 6.15
C GLU A 118 28.23 32.48 5.60
N GLU A 119 27.75 31.25 5.38
CA GLU A 119 26.35 30.98 5.00
C GLU A 119 25.36 31.30 6.13
N GLN A 120 25.65 30.89 7.37
CA GLN A 120 24.83 31.21 8.54
C GLN A 120 24.67 32.72 8.76
N CYS A 121 25.74 33.49 8.53
CA CYS A 121 25.72 34.94 8.65
C CYS A 121 24.83 35.65 7.62
N LYS A 122 24.46 34.99 6.52
CA LYS A 122 23.47 35.51 5.56
C LYS A 122 22.04 35.50 6.15
N LEU A 123 21.74 34.56 7.05
CA LEU A 123 20.45 34.47 7.75
C LEU A 123 20.40 35.43 8.94
N TRP A 124 21.37 35.31 9.86
CA TRP A 124 21.52 36.18 11.02
C TRP A 124 22.98 36.20 11.50
N PRO A 125 23.52 37.33 12.00
CA PRO A 125 24.90 37.36 12.47
C PRO A 125 25.16 36.35 13.59
N THR A 126 26.14 35.47 13.39
CA THR A 126 26.60 34.51 14.40
C THR A 126 28.06 34.80 14.77
N SER A 127 28.50 34.29 15.92
CA SER A 127 29.90 34.30 16.34
C SER A 127 30.57 33.01 15.89
N TYR A 128 31.68 33.13 15.16
CA TYR A 128 32.55 32.00 14.84
C TYR A 128 33.69 31.93 15.83
N HIS A 129 33.75 30.84 16.57
CA HIS A 129 34.89 30.48 17.39
C HIS A 129 35.45 29.18 16.81
N PRO A 130 36.59 29.21 16.08
CA PRO A 130 37.21 27.98 15.62
C PRO A 130 37.49 27.08 16.82
N GLN A 131 37.23 25.78 16.69
CA GLN A 131 37.37 24.81 17.78
C GLN A 131 38.85 24.69 18.19
N THR A 132 39.32 25.60 19.05
CA THR A 132 40.38 25.28 19.99
C THR A 132 39.78 24.30 20.99
N GLN A 133 40.33 23.11 21.03
CA GLN A 133 39.94 22.01 21.92
C GLN A 133 39.93 22.45 23.40
N ILE A 134 38.85 23.06 23.85
CA ILE A 134 38.34 23.10 25.23
C ILE A 134 36.85 23.46 25.07
N ILE A 135 35.96 22.49 25.35
CA ILE A 135 34.53 22.79 25.51
C ILE A 135 34.38 23.43 26.89
N ASP A 136 34.40 24.75 26.96
CA ASP A 136 33.92 25.50 28.12
C ASP A 136 32.39 25.35 28.15
N GLY A 137 31.88 24.52 29.07
CA GLY A 137 30.43 24.40 29.29
C GLY A 137 29.90 23.06 29.77
N ILE A 138 30.71 22.00 29.82
CA ILE A 138 30.39 20.81 30.63
C ILE A 138 31.19 20.96 31.91
N THR A 139 30.53 21.40 32.99
CA THR A 139 31.08 21.30 34.35
C THR A 139 31.55 19.87 34.54
N GLU A 140 32.82 19.70 34.92
CA GLU A 140 33.28 18.42 35.45
C GLU A 140 32.29 17.96 36.53
N PHE A 141 31.94 16.66 36.54
CA PHE A 141 31.18 16.09 37.65
C PHE A 141 31.85 16.56 38.94
N SER A 142 31.07 17.12 39.88
CA SER A 142 31.64 17.51 41.16
C SER A 142 32.24 16.28 41.85
N GLU A 143 33.12 16.49 42.83
CA GLU A 143 33.68 15.39 43.60
C GLU A 143 32.54 14.59 44.29
N ASP A 144 31.47 15.28 44.68
CA ASP A 144 30.24 14.68 45.21
C ASP A 144 29.46 13.87 44.17
N ASP A 145 29.30 14.38 42.94
CA ASP A 145 28.65 13.65 41.84
C ASP A 145 29.44 12.40 41.46
N SER A 146 30.77 12.51 41.47
CA SER A 146 31.66 11.40 41.17
C SER A 146 31.56 10.29 42.22
N GLN A 147 31.46 10.67 43.51
CA GLN A 147 31.25 9.73 44.60
C GLN A 147 29.85 9.09 44.55
N LEU A 148 28.84 9.85 44.14
CA LEU A 148 27.47 9.36 43.96
C LEU A 148 27.37 8.36 42.80
N ILE A 149 27.93 8.69 41.64
CA ILE A 149 28.05 7.80 40.47
C ILE A 149 28.78 6.51 40.85
N PHE A 150 29.85 6.63 41.63
CA PHE A 150 30.61 5.47 42.11
C PHE A 150 29.76 4.56 43.01
N ASN A 151 29.04 5.14 43.97
CA ASN A 151 28.15 4.38 44.86
C ASN A 151 27.06 3.66 44.06
N HIS A 152 26.45 4.31 43.06
CA HIS A 152 25.42 3.71 42.21
C HIS A 152 25.97 2.61 41.31
N MET A 153 27.15 2.79 40.72
CA MET A 153 27.80 1.74 39.94
C MET A 153 28.19 0.53 40.81
N ASN A 154 28.58 0.73 42.07
CA ASN A 154 28.82 -0.39 42.99
C ASN A 154 27.54 -1.18 43.28
N ILE A 155 26.39 -0.52 43.36
CA ILE A 155 25.09 -1.19 43.51
C ILE A 155 24.77 -2.00 42.24
N VAL A 156 24.97 -1.42 41.05
CA VAL A 156 24.80 -2.13 39.77
C VAL A 156 25.71 -3.36 39.70
N ILE A 157 26.99 -3.21 40.02
CA ILE A 157 27.97 -4.32 40.07
C ILE A 157 27.57 -5.37 41.11
N GLY A 158 27.04 -4.97 42.27
CA GLY A 158 26.51 -5.88 43.27
C GLY A 158 25.34 -6.72 42.72
N LEU A 159 24.41 -6.08 41.98
CA LEU A 159 23.27 -6.75 41.34
C LEU A 159 23.71 -7.77 40.28
N THR A 160 24.83 -7.55 39.59
CA THR A 160 25.37 -8.54 38.62
C THR A 160 25.81 -9.85 39.29
N LYS A 161 26.05 -9.84 40.61
CA LYS A 161 26.58 -10.97 41.39
C LYS A 161 25.52 -11.63 42.29
N MET A 162 24.30 -11.11 42.35
CA MET A 162 23.35 -11.40 43.44
C MET A 162 22.31 -12.50 43.18
N ARG A 163 22.49 -13.37 42.16
CA ARG A 163 21.58 -14.51 41.94
C ARG A 163 22.33 -15.85 41.78
N CYS A 164 22.50 -16.51 42.93
CA CYS A 164 22.77 -17.94 43.20
C CYS A 164 24.19 -18.54 43.03
N LEU A 165 24.73 -19.00 44.18
CA LEU A 165 25.43 -20.26 44.52
C LEU A 165 26.53 -20.86 43.61
N SER A 166 26.91 -20.24 42.50
CA SER A 166 28.11 -20.56 41.75
C SER A 166 28.55 -19.31 40.98
N ASN A 167 29.80 -19.26 40.53
CA ASN A 167 30.55 -18.10 40.04
C ASN A 167 30.01 -17.43 38.72
N GLN A 168 28.71 -17.14 38.64
CA GLN A 168 27.97 -16.69 37.45
C GLN A 168 27.59 -15.19 37.51
N VAL A 169 27.59 -14.53 36.35
CA VAL A 169 27.40 -13.07 36.20
C VAL A 169 26.24 -12.77 35.24
N VAL A 170 25.34 -11.87 35.65
CA VAL A 170 24.18 -11.40 34.84
C VAL A 170 24.24 -9.90 34.57
N ASN A 171 23.60 -9.40 33.51
CA ASN A 171 23.47 -7.94 33.30
C ASN A 171 22.57 -7.31 34.37
N ALA A 172 22.85 -6.05 34.71
CA ALA A 172 22.08 -5.27 35.67
C ALA A 172 21.95 -3.80 35.25
N ALA A 173 20.83 -3.19 35.62
CA ALA A 173 20.52 -1.78 35.41
C ALA A 173 19.76 -1.22 36.62
N ILE A 174 20.02 0.04 36.98
CA ILE A 174 19.21 0.79 37.95
C ILE A 174 18.82 2.14 37.37
N ILE A 175 17.62 2.61 37.70
CA ILE A 175 17.11 3.93 37.35
C ILE A 175 17.00 4.75 38.64
N MET A 176 17.51 5.96 38.59
CA MET A 176 17.74 6.86 39.71
C MET A 176 17.04 8.20 39.49
N ASP A 177 16.40 8.71 40.53
CA ASP A 177 15.96 10.10 40.55
C ASP A 177 17.11 11.00 41.02
N PRO A 178 17.70 11.85 40.15
CA PRO A 178 18.81 12.72 40.52
C PRO A 178 18.41 13.82 41.51
N ALA A 179 17.13 14.25 41.50
CA ALA A 179 16.62 15.26 42.43
C ALA A 179 16.42 14.69 43.84
N MET A 180 15.98 13.43 43.94
CA MET A 180 15.75 12.74 45.23
C MET A 180 16.93 11.88 45.70
N LYS A 181 17.94 11.66 44.84
CA LYS A 181 19.08 10.74 45.06
C LYS A 181 18.65 9.32 45.47
N GLN A 182 17.54 8.82 44.91
CA GLN A 182 16.95 7.52 45.25
C GLN A 182 16.81 6.59 44.04
N ILE A 183 16.99 5.28 44.26
CA ILE A 183 16.72 4.24 43.26
C ILE A 183 15.21 4.10 43.14
N ILE A 184 14.68 4.36 41.94
CA ILE A 184 13.25 4.20 41.67
C ILE A 184 12.92 2.83 41.07
N ALA A 185 13.89 2.20 40.40
CA ALA A 185 13.73 0.86 39.82
C ALA A 185 15.10 0.21 39.59
N SER A 186 15.14 -1.12 39.65
CA SER A 186 16.28 -1.94 39.25
C SER A 186 15.82 -3.09 38.38
N GLY A 187 16.71 -3.65 37.57
CA GLY A 187 16.44 -4.79 36.72
C GLY A 187 17.71 -5.59 36.43
N THR A 188 17.57 -6.91 36.38
CA THR A 188 18.60 -7.82 35.87
C THR A 188 18.07 -8.56 34.66
N ASP A 189 18.94 -9.21 33.88
CA ASP A 189 18.49 -10.07 32.79
C ASP A 189 17.53 -11.16 33.32
N GLN A 190 16.42 -11.35 32.60
CA GLN A 190 15.38 -12.35 32.91
C GLN A 190 15.16 -13.30 31.71
N THR A 191 16.23 -13.60 30.97
CA THR A 191 16.19 -14.41 29.76
C THR A 191 16.42 -15.91 29.99
N CYS A 192 16.41 -16.42 31.24
CA CYS A 192 16.51 -17.85 31.58
C CYS A 192 15.67 -18.22 32.83
N SER A 193 15.05 -19.40 32.86
CA SER A 193 14.10 -19.85 33.91
C SER A 193 14.71 -20.76 34.99
N LEU A 194 16.03 -20.96 35.06
CA LEU A 194 16.64 -22.03 35.86
C LEU A 194 16.76 -21.78 37.38
N LEU A 195 16.15 -20.74 37.95
CA LEU A 195 16.27 -20.44 39.39
C LEU A 195 14.92 -20.09 40.03
N ALA A 196 13.90 -20.90 39.77
CA ALA A 196 12.70 -20.95 40.60
C ALA A 196 12.80 -22.14 41.55
N ASP A 197 13.76 -22.11 42.49
CA ASP A 197 13.70 -22.97 43.67
C ASP A 197 13.64 -22.10 44.92
N GLY A 198 12.61 -22.34 45.72
CA GLY A 198 12.08 -21.42 46.71
C GLY A 198 13.08 -21.10 47.82
N LYS A 199 13.57 -19.86 47.83
CA LYS A 199 13.91 -19.07 49.03
C LYS A 199 14.07 -17.62 48.60
N GLN A 200 12.99 -16.84 48.73
CA GLN A 200 13.10 -15.39 48.82
C GLN A 200 14.00 -15.06 50.00
N SER A 201 15.25 -14.68 49.72
CA SER A 201 16.08 -14.04 50.71
C SER A 201 15.46 -12.69 51.05
N SER A 202 15.32 -12.44 52.36
CA SER A 202 14.64 -11.35 53.06
C SER A 202 14.99 -9.89 52.68
N TRP A 203 15.66 -9.62 51.55
CA TRP A 203 16.11 -8.28 51.16
C TRP A 203 15.26 -7.62 50.06
N GLU A 204 14.46 -8.36 49.28
CA GLU A 204 13.62 -7.80 48.20
C GLU A 204 12.33 -7.10 48.69
N LEU A 205 11.97 -7.24 49.97
CA LEU A 205 10.77 -6.64 50.58
C LEU A 205 11.06 -5.48 51.54
N ALA A 206 12.32 -5.05 51.70
CA ALA A 206 12.70 -4.03 52.69
C ALA A 206 12.90 -2.61 52.13
N HIS A 207 12.85 -2.38 50.82
CA HIS A 207 13.16 -1.05 50.24
C HIS A 207 12.00 -0.37 49.51
N CYS A 208 10.77 -0.84 49.69
CA CYS A 208 9.58 -0.13 49.25
C CYS A 208 8.63 0.13 50.43
N GLY A 209 9.09 0.93 51.41
CA GLY A 209 8.22 1.47 52.45
C GLY A 209 8.87 1.74 53.81
N ARG A 210 9.67 2.80 53.93
CA ARG A 210 9.75 3.72 55.09
C ARG A 210 10.85 4.76 54.86
N GLN A 211 10.54 6.02 55.20
CA GLN A 211 11.52 7.08 55.43
C GLN A 211 12.39 6.65 56.62
N GLU A 212 13.69 6.48 56.40
CA GLU A 212 14.70 6.58 57.45
C GLU A 212 16.06 6.91 56.79
N GLU A 213 16.72 7.95 57.30
CA GLU A 213 18.06 8.37 56.91
C GLU A 213 19.05 7.22 57.13
N ILE A 214 19.77 6.83 56.08
CA ILE A 214 20.88 5.88 56.21
C ILE A 214 22.17 6.69 56.28
N SER A 215 22.63 6.93 57.50
CA SER A 215 24.02 7.24 57.81
C SER A 215 24.83 5.94 57.78
N PHE A 216 25.88 5.88 56.95
CA PHE A 216 26.92 4.86 57.10
C PHE A 216 28.15 5.54 57.69
N GLU A 217 28.38 5.28 58.98
CA GLU A 217 29.62 5.61 59.66
C GLU A 217 30.80 4.89 59.00
N THR A 218 31.86 5.67 58.80
CA THR A 218 33.20 5.23 58.45
C THR A 218 33.68 4.13 59.39
N ASN A 219 34.01 2.94 58.88
CA ASN A 219 35.04 2.12 59.50
C ASN A 219 35.75 1.19 58.51
N SER A 220 37.07 1.41 58.46
CA SER A 220 38.17 0.50 58.10
C SER A 220 38.10 -0.28 56.79
N ALA A 221 38.82 0.28 55.82
CA ALA A 221 39.36 -0.40 54.66
C ALA A 221 40.41 -1.46 55.06
N GLU A 222 40.03 -2.74 55.16
CA GLU A 222 40.95 -3.87 55.02
C GLU A 222 40.21 -5.07 54.41
N GLY A 223 40.66 -5.54 53.24
CA GLY A 223 40.30 -6.87 52.74
C GLY A 223 39.59 -6.95 51.39
N TRP A 224 39.88 -6.09 50.41
CA TRP A 224 39.48 -6.33 49.01
C TRP A 224 40.72 -6.23 48.13
N ASN A 225 41.18 -7.39 47.65
CA ASN A 225 42.35 -7.55 46.79
C ASN A 225 42.14 -6.79 45.46
N SER A 226 43.19 -6.11 45.03
CA SER A 226 43.22 -5.14 43.92
C SER A 226 43.49 -5.73 42.54
N ASP A 227 43.24 -7.02 42.32
CA ASP A 227 43.43 -7.64 41.01
C ASP A 227 42.06 -7.94 40.41
N LEU A 228 41.65 -7.17 39.37
CA LEU A 228 40.67 -7.49 38.32
C LEU A 228 40.16 -6.18 37.66
N LEU A 229 41.05 -5.46 36.98
CA LEU A 229 40.69 -4.53 35.91
C LEU A 229 41.23 -5.14 34.60
N PRO A 230 40.46 -5.25 33.51
CA PRO A 230 41.02 -5.68 32.24
C PRO A 230 41.79 -4.51 31.62
N GLU A 231 43.13 -4.54 31.70
CA GLU A 231 43.97 -3.76 30.79
C GLU A 231 43.91 -4.38 29.39
N GLY A 232 43.78 -3.52 28.39
CA GLY A 232 43.72 -3.92 27.00
C GLY A 232 45.09 -4.38 26.48
N SER A 233 45.23 -5.67 26.23
CA SER A 233 46.11 -6.20 25.18
C SER A 233 45.84 -7.69 24.97
N CYS A 234 45.66 -8.10 23.72
CA CYS A 234 45.55 -9.51 23.32
C CYS A 234 46.84 -10.28 23.65
N SER A 235 46.75 -11.29 24.53
CA SER A 235 47.61 -12.47 24.51
C SER A 235 46.97 -13.62 25.30
N GLU A 236 47.01 -14.82 24.73
CA GLU A 236 46.53 -16.09 25.31
C GLU A 236 47.24 -16.42 26.63
N SER A 237 46.47 -16.67 27.69
CA SER A 237 46.78 -17.70 28.70
C SER A 237 45.59 -17.93 29.64
N THR A 238 45.33 -19.21 29.90
CA THR A 238 44.28 -19.80 30.74
C THR A 238 44.46 -19.53 32.24
N GLU A 239 43.41 -19.07 32.93
CA GLU A 239 42.78 -19.66 34.15
C GLU A 239 41.85 -18.66 34.89
N ASN A 240 40.69 -19.16 35.36
CA ASN A 240 39.61 -18.50 36.12
C ASN A 240 38.75 -17.42 35.44
N THR A 241 38.07 -17.78 34.35
CA THR A 241 37.00 -16.97 33.75
C THR A 241 35.65 -17.19 34.44
N SER A 242 35.13 -16.17 35.13
CA SER A 242 33.69 -16.05 35.42
C SER A 242 32.91 -16.17 34.10
N SER A 243 31.94 -17.08 34.04
CA SER A 243 31.23 -17.34 32.79
C SER A 243 30.22 -16.22 32.50
N TYR A 244 30.55 -15.28 31.60
CA TYR A 244 29.65 -14.23 31.10
C TYR A 244 28.53 -14.76 30.17
N ASN A 245 28.35 -16.07 30.12
CA ASN A 245 27.36 -16.73 29.27
C ASN A 245 25.92 -16.32 29.64
N LEU A 246 25.70 -15.73 30.82
CA LEU A 246 24.41 -15.27 31.36
C LEU A 246 24.09 -13.78 31.11
N VAL A 247 24.99 -13.03 30.45
CA VAL A 247 24.77 -11.63 30.07
C VAL A 247 24.08 -11.59 28.70
N SER A 248 22.77 -11.29 28.67
CA SER A 248 21.92 -11.39 27.47
C SER A 248 22.37 -10.49 26.33
N CYS A 249 22.92 -9.32 26.64
CA CYS A 249 23.42 -8.38 25.63
C CYS A 249 24.72 -8.83 24.94
N LEU A 250 25.52 -9.70 25.59
CA LEU A 250 26.77 -10.22 25.03
C LEU A 250 26.57 -11.54 24.27
N ASN A 251 25.55 -12.32 24.62
CA ASN A 251 25.28 -13.63 24.03
C ASN A 251 23.81 -13.78 23.60
N PRO A 252 23.31 -13.03 22.61
CA PRO A 252 21.89 -13.04 22.23
C PRO A 252 21.40 -14.38 21.62
N TRP A 253 22.31 -15.23 21.11
CA TRP A 253 21.98 -16.45 20.36
C TRP A 253 21.99 -17.75 21.18
N SER A 254 22.80 -17.85 22.23
CA SER A 254 22.95 -19.06 23.06
C SER A 254 21.63 -19.48 23.76
N TRP A 255 20.75 -18.51 24.00
CA TRP A 255 19.43 -18.72 24.63
C TRP A 255 18.40 -19.36 23.71
N MET A 256 18.61 -19.31 22.39
CA MET A 256 17.72 -19.93 21.41
C MET A 256 17.96 -21.45 21.31
N GLU A 257 19.18 -21.91 21.61
CA GLU A 257 19.59 -23.32 21.57
C GLU A 257 19.15 -24.14 22.80
N GLN A 258 18.98 -23.50 23.98
CA GLN A 258 18.61 -24.20 25.23
C GLN A 258 17.17 -24.79 25.26
N LYS A 259 16.36 -24.57 24.22
CA LYS A 259 14.95 -25.01 24.16
C LYS A 259 14.76 -26.53 23.96
N ALA A 260 15.80 -27.28 23.60
CA ALA A 260 15.66 -28.70 23.28
C ALA A 260 15.48 -29.63 24.52
N HIS A 261 15.81 -29.17 25.74
CA HIS A 261 15.85 -30.06 26.92
C HIS A 261 14.83 -29.79 28.03
N ALA A 262 14.06 -28.69 27.99
CA ALA A 262 13.21 -28.26 29.12
C ALA A 262 11.69 -28.37 28.87
N GLN A 263 11.25 -29.32 28.02
CA GLN A 263 9.82 -29.52 27.72
C GLN A 263 9.09 -30.53 28.63
N ASN A 264 9.78 -31.16 29.58
CA ASN A 264 9.16 -32.08 30.55
C ASN A 264 9.45 -31.62 31.97
N SER A 265 8.62 -30.74 32.53
CA SER A 265 8.05 -30.82 33.88
C SER A 265 7.42 -29.49 34.32
N ILE A 266 6.42 -29.59 35.20
CA ILE A 266 5.79 -28.57 36.06
C ILE A 266 4.45 -28.00 35.57
N MET A 267 3.37 -28.69 35.99
CA MET A 267 2.15 -28.05 36.51
C MET A 267 2.32 -27.83 38.02
N VAL A 268 2.14 -26.62 38.55
CA VAL A 268 1.72 -26.34 39.94
C VAL A 268 0.97 -24.99 40.01
N ASP A 269 -0.08 -24.97 40.83
CA ASP A 269 -0.99 -23.87 41.19
C ASP A 269 -0.35 -22.59 41.78
N ASN A 270 -1.14 -21.51 41.74
CA ASN A 270 -0.95 -20.14 42.28
C ASN A 270 -0.24 -19.10 41.38
N GLY A 271 -1.01 -18.57 40.41
CA GLY A 271 -1.23 -17.11 40.28
C GLY A 271 -0.07 -16.15 39.93
N SER A 272 1.12 -16.61 39.57
CA SER A 272 2.19 -15.72 39.04
C SER A 272 3.02 -16.44 37.98
N THR A 273 2.67 -16.26 36.71
CA THR A 273 3.41 -16.80 35.56
C THR A 273 4.47 -15.80 35.11
N THR A 274 5.74 -16.00 35.50
CA THR A 274 6.86 -15.29 34.87
C THR A 274 7.08 -15.84 33.47
N MET A 275 6.54 -15.16 32.46
CA MET A 275 6.74 -15.50 31.04
C MET A 275 8.18 -15.20 30.64
N TRP A 276 8.96 -16.26 30.41
CA TRP A 276 10.28 -16.19 29.81
C TRP A 276 10.22 -15.52 28.42
N HIS A 277 11.07 -14.52 28.16
CA HIS A 277 11.18 -13.87 26.85
C HIS A 277 12.62 -13.39 26.55
N PRO A 278 13.18 -13.64 25.34
CA PRO A 278 14.57 -13.29 24.99
C PRO A 278 14.91 -11.80 25.08
N LEU A 279 13.90 -10.92 25.02
CA LEU A 279 14.07 -9.47 25.09
C LEU A 279 14.00 -8.89 26.51
N ARG A 280 13.88 -9.70 27.57
CA ARG A 280 13.87 -9.21 28.96
C ARG A 280 15.28 -8.93 29.46
N HIS A 281 15.95 -7.99 28.80
CA HIS A 281 17.27 -7.49 29.19
C HIS A 281 17.16 -6.56 30.40
N ALA A 282 18.19 -6.49 31.23
CA ALA A 282 18.25 -5.70 32.46
C ALA A 282 17.70 -4.26 32.31
N THR A 283 18.09 -3.55 31.25
CA THR A 283 17.61 -2.19 30.94
C THR A 283 16.09 -2.13 30.74
N LEU A 284 15.53 -3.07 29.97
CA LEU A 284 14.09 -3.10 29.68
C LEU A 284 13.28 -3.54 30.90
N VAL A 285 13.83 -4.48 31.69
CA VAL A 285 13.25 -4.90 32.97
C VAL A 285 13.22 -3.74 33.97
N ALA A 286 14.28 -2.92 34.04
CA ALA A 286 14.31 -1.74 34.90
C ALA A 286 13.26 -0.69 34.49
N ILE A 287 13.09 -0.45 33.18
CA ILE A 287 12.05 0.46 32.65
C ILE A 287 10.64 -0.07 32.97
N GLU A 288 10.40 -1.37 32.81
CA GLU A 288 9.12 -2.00 33.15
C GLU A 288 8.81 -1.91 34.65
N ASN A 289 9.84 -2.08 35.49
CA ASN A 289 9.72 -1.94 36.94
C ASN A 289 9.41 -0.50 37.36
N ALA A 290 10.05 0.50 36.71
CA ALA A 290 9.73 1.92 36.92
C ALA A 290 8.27 2.22 36.54
N ALA A 291 7.82 1.77 35.36
CA ALA A 291 6.43 1.93 34.94
C ALA A 291 5.44 1.22 35.87
N SER A 292 5.82 0.08 36.46
CA SER A 292 4.99 -0.67 37.40
C SER A 292 4.93 -0.03 38.80
N ARG A 293 5.98 0.69 39.21
CA ARG A 293 5.96 1.57 40.39
C ARG A 293 5.01 2.75 40.15
N ASP A 294 5.11 3.42 39.01
CA ASP A 294 4.28 4.59 38.70
C ASP A 294 2.79 4.23 38.60
N ARG A 295 2.45 3.05 38.07
CA ARG A 295 1.06 2.53 38.10
C ARG A 295 0.51 2.33 39.51
N ARG A 296 1.36 2.01 40.49
CA ARG A 296 0.98 1.82 41.90
C ARG A 296 0.88 3.14 42.65
N LEU A 297 1.77 4.08 42.36
CA LEU A 297 1.78 5.41 42.99
C LEU A 297 0.71 6.34 42.42
N TYR A 298 0.31 6.14 41.16
CA TYR A 298 -0.71 6.94 40.46
C TYR A 298 -1.78 6.05 39.80
N PRO A 299 -2.66 5.40 40.60
CA PRO A 299 -3.74 4.57 40.08
C PRO A 299 -4.77 5.40 39.31
N VAL A 300 -5.30 4.84 38.22
CA VAL A 300 -6.35 5.47 37.41
C VAL A 300 -7.71 5.20 38.08
N GLU A 301 -8.45 6.24 38.46
CA GLU A 301 -9.84 6.08 38.89
C GLU A 301 -10.67 5.49 37.74
N GLN A 302 -11.29 4.33 37.97
CA GLN A 302 -12.17 3.68 37.01
C GLN A 302 -13.48 4.48 36.92
N MET A 303 -13.69 5.19 35.80
CA MET A 303 -15.00 5.72 35.44
C MET A 303 -15.98 4.56 35.23
N GLN A 304 -16.93 4.42 36.15
CA GLN A 304 -18.07 3.53 36.00
C GLN A 304 -18.92 3.93 34.81
N THR A 305 -19.25 2.92 34.01
CA THR A 305 -20.21 2.95 32.93
C THR A 305 -21.62 3.25 33.44
N SER A 306 -22.23 4.35 33.02
CA SER A 306 -23.69 4.39 32.84
C SER A 306 -24.09 5.37 31.73
N SER A 307 -25.07 4.92 30.95
CA SER A 307 -25.50 5.52 29.69
C SER A 307 -26.46 6.69 29.94
N THR A 308 -26.32 7.81 29.22
CA THR A 308 -27.41 8.49 28.46
C THR A 308 -26.92 9.76 27.74
N ARG A 309 -27.71 10.18 26.76
CA ARG A 309 -27.44 11.04 25.59
C ARG A 309 -27.21 12.54 25.92
N VAL A 310 -26.19 13.16 25.29
CA VAL A 310 -26.15 14.35 24.37
C VAL A 310 -27.30 15.41 24.48
N PRO A 311 -27.14 16.75 24.19
CA PRO A 311 -26.01 17.71 24.19
C PRO A 311 -26.31 19.14 24.77
N THR A 312 -25.31 20.05 24.68
CA THR A 312 -25.36 21.53 24.44
C THR A 312 -25.58 22.59 25.55
N LYS A 313 -24.65 23.57 25.51
CA LYS A 313 -24.76 25.06 25.66
C LYS A 313 -25.19 25.73 26.98
N ARG A 314 -24.34 26.69 27.39
CA ARG A 314 -24.58 28.05 27.93
C ARG A 314 -25.90 28.27 28.72
N GLN A 315 -25.79 28.65 30.00
CA GLN A 315 -26.19 29.98 30.50
C GLN A 315 -25.87 30.18 31.98
N LYS A 316 -26.14 31.40 32.43
CA LYS A 316 -25.56 32.20 33.51
C LYS A 316 -26.53 32.25 34.72
N THR A 317 -25.96 32.56 35.89
CA THR A 317 -26.52 33.29 37.05
C THR A 317 -27.45 32.61 38.08
N GLN A 318 -26.97 32.74 39.34
CA GLN A 318 -27.63 33.21 40.59
C GLN A 318 -28.26 32.24 41.62
N ASN A 319 -27.68 32.34 42.83
CA ASN A 319 -28.21 32.32 44.21
C ASN A 319 -29.23 31.25 44.63
N SER A 320 -28.95 30.50 45.70
CA SER A 320 -29.25 30.90 47.10
C SER A 320 -29.02 29.74 48.09
N ASP A 321 -28.35 30.07 49.19
CA ASP A 321 -28.60 29.69 50.60
C ASP A 321 -28.56 28.22 51.08
N ASN A 322 -27.56 28.00 51.95
CA ASN A 322 -27.58 27.39 53.29
C ASN A 322 -28.23 26.01 53.52
N GLU A 323 -27.43 25.06 54.03
CA GLU A 323 -27.47 24.67 55.46
C GLU A 323 -26.22 23.86 55.84
N GLU A 324 -25.59 24.25 56.96
CA GLU A 324 -24.42 23.64 57.59
C GLU A 324 -24.83 22.49 58.51
N GLU A 325 -24.02 21.43 58.55
CA GLU A 325 -23.81 20.65 59.78
C GLU A 325 -22.34 20.19 59.85
N HIS A 326 -21.84 20.11 61.09
CA HIS A 326 -20.53 20.58 61.53
C HIS A 326 -19.70 19.47 62.22
N ILE A 327 -18.38 19.72 62.35
CA ILE A 327 -17.40 19.22 63.36
C ILE A 327 -16.52 17.98 62.96
N PRO A 328 -15.20 17.88 63.29
CA PRO A 328 -14.18 18.88 63.69
C PRO A 328 -12.82 18.82 62.93
N GLU A 329 -12.09 19.94 63.03
CA GLU A 329 -10.68 20.17 62.67
C GLU A 329 -9.67 19.40 63.56
N ALA A 330 -8.55 18.95 62.97
CA ALA A 330 -7.22 19.02 63.59
C ALA A 330 -6.07 18.74 62.59
N VAL A 331 -5.22 19.76 62.43
CA VAL A 331 -3.81 19.78 62.00
C VAL A 331 -3.49 19.67 60.50
N THR A 332 -3.33 20.85 59.94
CA THR A 332 -2.58 21.22 58.74
C THR A 332 -1.09 20.85 58.80
N ASN A 333 -0.52 20.36 57.69
CA ASN A 333 0.73 20.92 57.14
C ASN A 333 1.00 20.49 55.68
N SER A 334 1.07 21.51 54.83
CA SER A 334 1.84 21.68 53.59
C SER A 334 1.76 20.63 52.47
N LEU A 335 0.87 20.88 51.49
CA LEU A 335 1.10 20.47 50.09
C LEU A 335 1.38 21.73 49.26
N THR A 336 2.57 21.77 48.68
CA THR A 336 3.07 22.73 47.68
C THR A 336 2.42 22.50 46.30
N PRO A 337 2.44 23.49 45.39
CA PRO A 337 1.59 23.52 44.19
C PRO A 337 1.98 22.50 43.11
N GLU A 338 0.95 21.88 42.51
CA GLU A 338 0.92 21.20 41.20
C GLU A 338 2.19 20.43 40.77
N ALA A 339 2.39 19.24 41.33
CA ALA A 339 3.35 18.27 40.77
C ALA A 339 2.73 17.55 39.56
N THR A 340 3.15 17.95 38.35
CA THR A 340 2.93 17.22 37.09
C THR A 340 3.31 15.75 37.22
N ARG A 341 2.44 14.84 36.77
CA ARG A 341 2.69 13.39 36.74
C ARG A 341 3.98 13.08 35.96
N PRO A 342 5.01 12.45 36.55
CA PRO A 342 6.21 12.07 35.82
C PRO A 342 5.88 11.02 34.74
N TYR A 343 6.39 11.21 33.52
CA TYR A 343 6.22 10.26 32.42
C TYR A 343 7.41 9.28 32.37
N LEU A 344 7.16 8.04 32.77
CA LEU A 344 8.06 6.91 32.62
C LEU A 344 9.46 7.16 33.20
N CYS A 345 10.49 7.35 32.37
CA CYS A 345 11.87 7.56 32.81
C CYS A 345 12.41 8.99 32.53
N THR A 346 11.51 9.93 32.27
CA THR A 346 11.89 11.31 31.91
C THR A 346 12.49 12.03 33.13
N GLY A 347 13.70 12.55 32.98
CA GLY A 347 14.41 13.26 34.05
C GLY A 347 15.15 12.36 35.05
N TYR A 348 15.28 11.06 34.76
CA TYR A 348 16.01 10.11 35.60
C TYR A 348 17.33 9.66 34.97
N ASP A 349 18.31 9.37 35.83
CA ASP A 349 19.59 8.79 35.44
C ASP A 349 19.48 7.26 35.38
N ILE A 350 20.18 6.63 34.44
CA ILE A 350 20.28 5.16 34.38
C ILE A 350 21.74 4.74 34.46
N TYR A 351 22.00 3.75 35.31
CA TYR A 351 23.31 3.13 35.48
C TYR A 351 23.20 1.67 35.04
N ILE A 352 24.09 1.25 34.14
CA ILE A 352 24.06 -0.07 33.49
C ILE A 352 25.43 -0.73 33.56
N ALA A 353 25.45 -2.04 33.77
CA ALA A 353 26.69 -2.80 33.88
C ALA A 353 27.37 -3.06 32.51
N TRP A 354 26.58 -3.18 31.44
CA TRP A 354 27.05 -3.37 30.07
C TRP A 354 26.38 -2.40 29.11
N GLU A 355 27.07 -2.08 28.00
CA GLU A 355 26.53 -1.25 26.92
C GLU A 355 25.21 -1.84 26.41
N PRO A 356 24.15 -1.02 26.25
CA PRO A 356 22.85 -1.53 25.86
C PRO A 356 22.87 -1.93 24.38
N CYS A 357 22.23 -3.05 24.06
CA CYS A 357 22.01 -3.43 22.66
C CYS A 357 21.06 -2.44 21.97
N THR A 358 21.01 -2.44 20.65
CA THR A 358 20.23 -1.48 19.84
C THR A 358 18.75 -1.34 20.28
N ILE A 359 18.12 -2.42 20.74
CA ILE A 359 16.75 -2.41 21.26
C ILE A 359 16.68 -1.72 22.62
N ALA A 360 17.61 -2.00 23.54
CA ALA A 360 17.66 -1.38 24.85
C ALA A 360 18.02 0.12 24.75
N SER A 361 18.95 0.49 23.86
CA SER A 361 19.31 1.90 23.60
C SER A 361 18.13 2.67 23.03
N ARG A 362 17.38 2.07 22.11
CA ARG A 362 16.18 2.69 21.55
C ARG A 362 15.03 2.76 22.56
N GLY A 363 14.91 1.78 23.46
CA GLY A 363 14.00 1.83 24.61
C GLY A 363 14.24 3.03 25.52
N LEU A 364 15.51 3.39 25.77
CA LEU A 364 15.88 4.57 26.56
C LEU A 364 15.52 5.89 25.89
N ILE A 365 15.70 5.98 24.57
CA ILE A 365 15.30 7.17 23.80
C ILE A 365 13.78 7.38 23.87
N TYR A 366 13.00 6.29 23.82
CA TYR A 366 11.54 6.37 23.92
C TYR A 366 11.04 6.64 25.34
N SER A 367 11.78 6.26 26.39
CA SER A 367 11.36 6.47 27.78
C SER A 367 11.57 7.91 28.29
N GLN A 368 12.29 8.75 27.54
CA GLN A 368 12.62 10.14 27.89
C GLN A 368 11.84 11.21 27.09
N ALA A 369 10.98 10.84 26.13
CA ALA A 369 10.26 11.80 25.30
C ALA A 369 8.81 12.02 25.77
N GLY A 370 8.46 13.27 26.10
CA GLY A 370 7.09 13.70 26.39
C GLY A 370 6.19 13.63 25.14
N ARG A 371 5.76 12.42 24.79
CA ARG A 371 4.90 12.11 23.64
C ARG A 371 3.67 11.34 24.10
N GLU A 372 2.56 11.50 23.37
CA GLU A 372 1.40 10.64 23.56
C GLU A 372 1.83 9.17 23.44
N SER A 373 1.28 8.31 24.32
CA SER A 373 1.73 6.93 24.48
C SER A 373 1.68 6.16 23.15
N TRP A 374 2.85 5.79 22.62
CA TRP A 374 2.94 4.96 21.43
C TRP A 374 2.52 3.51 21.75
N ASP A 375 1.49 3.02 21.08
CA ASP A 375 1.00 1.65 21.26
C ASP A 375 1.83 0.65 20.42
N PHE A 376 2.93 0.19 20.99
CA PHE A 376 3.79 -0.84 20.40
C PHE A 376 3.05 -2.18 20.15
N SER A 377 1.98 -2.48 20.91
CA SER A 377 1.17 -3.68 20.69
C SER A 377 0.45 -3.61 19.35
N ARG A 378 -0.07 -2.43 18.98
CA ARG A 378 -0.69 -2.21 17.67
C ARG A 378 0.31 -2.35 16.53
N PHE A 379 1.53 -1.85 16.68
CA PHE A 379 2.60 -2.07 15.70
C PHE A 379 2.85 -3.56 15.45
N LEU A 380 3.03 -4.36 16.52
CA LEU A 380 3.23 -5.80 16.39
C LEU A 380 2.02 -6.49 15.74
N LYS A 381 0.79 -6.14 16.14
CA LYS A 381 -0.44 -6.69 15.55
C LYS A 381 -0.51 -6.42 14.04
N THR A 382 -0.18 -5.20 13.60
CA THR A 382 -0.12 -4.84 12.17
C THR A 382 0.92 -5.69 11.44
N LEU A 383 2.11 -5.87 12.02
CA LEU A 383 3.17 -6.67 11.42
C LEU A 383 2.75 -8.15 11.23
N TYR A 384 2.15 -8.77 12.25
CA TYR A 384 1.69 -10.15 12.17
C TYR A 384 0.52 -10.35 11.20
N PHE A 385 -0.39 -9.38 11.07
CA PHE A 385 -1.54 -9.48 10.17
C PHE A 385 -1.15 -9.61 8.69
N PHE A 386 -0.07 -8.93 8.27
CA PHE A 386 0.33 -8.76 6.87
C PHE A 386 1.63 -9.51 6.48
N ASN A 387 2.06 -10.53 7.25
CA ASN A 387 3.12 -11.53 6.96
C ASN A 387 4.38 -11.55 7.89
N GLY A 388 4.38 -10.87 9.05
CA GLY A 388 5.49 -10.94 10.02
C GLY A 388 6.73 -10.11 9.65
N PRO A 389 7.76 -10.00 10.52
CA PRO A 389 8.92 -9.14 10.30
C PRO A 389 9.73 -9.56 9.05
N PRO A 390 10.24 -8.60 8.25
CA PRO A 390 11.09 -8.92 7.11
C PRO A 390 12.40 -9.59 7.55
N SER A 391 12.93 -10.54 6.76
CA SER A 391 14.29 -11.03 6.99
C SER A 391 15.30 -9.94 6.55
N PRO A 392 16.25 -9.52 7.40
CA PRO A 392 17.25 -8.50 7.05
C PRO A 392 18.15 -8.89 5.86
N SER A 393 18.32 -10.19 5.62
CA SER A 393 19.19 -10.73 4.56
C SER A 393 18.76 -10.36 3.14
N LYS A 394 17.44 -10.29 2.86
CA LYS A 394 16.94 -10.04 1.50
C LYS A 394 17.07 -8.59 1.02
N PHE A 395 17.25 -7.65 1.95
CA PHE A 395 17.51 -6.24 1.64
C PHE A 395 18.89 -6.03 1.01
N VAL A 396 19.88 -6.79 1.45
CA VAL A 396 21.25 -6.75 0.93
C VAL A 396 21.33 -7.41 -0.45
N ASP A 397 20.61 -8.51 -0.66
CA ASP A 397 20.55 -9.18 -1.96
C ASP A 397 19.93 -8.31 -3.07
N PHE A 398 18.91 -7.50 -2.73
CA PHE A 398 18.30 -6.54 -3.66
C PHE A 398 19.28 -5.41 -4.06
N LEU A 399 20.08 -4.91 -3.11
CA LEU A 399 21.12 -3.91 -3.38
C LEU A 399 22.28 -4.49 -4.22
N ILE A 400 22.65 -5.75 -4.00
CA ILE A 400 23.71 -6.43 -4.76
C ILE A 400 23.26 -6.80 -6.18
N ALA A 401 22.00 -7.22 -6.36
CA ALA A 401 21.43 -7.52 -7.68
C ALA A 401 21.28 -6.27 -8.58
N LYS A 402 21.15 -5.08 -7.97
CA LYS A 402 21.03 -3.80 -8.68
C LYS A 402 22.39 -3.17 -9.02
N LEU A 403 23.46 -3.53 -8.31
CA LEU A 403 24.83 -3.10 -8.64
C LEU A 403 25.47 -3.92 -9.78
N SER A 404 24.85 -5.04 -10.17
CA SER A 404 25.39 -5.97 -11.17
C SER A 404 24.69 -5.92 -12.53
N SER A 405 23.63 -5.14 -12.70
CA SER A 405 22.95 -4.95 -13.98
C SER A 405 23.11 -3.52 -14.51
N GLN A 406 24.23 -3.25 -15.18
CA GLN A 406 24.29 -2.14 -16.15
C GLN A 406 23.62 -2.61 -17.45
N THR A 407 22.41 -2.15 -17.70
CA THR A 407 21.87 -2.07 -19.06
C THR A 407 21.32 -0.68 -19.29
N SER A 408 21.98 0.03 -20.19
CA SER A 408 21.45 1.18 -20.90
C SER A 408 20.15 0.79 -21.61
N GLY A 409 19.06 1.49 -21.32
CA GLY A 409 17.78 1.32 -21.99
C GLY A 409 17.10 2.67 -22.15
N GLU A 410 16.76 3.00 -23.39
CA GLU A 410 16.05 4.19 -23.86
C GLU A 410 14.81 4.56 -23.03
N PRO A 411 14.34 5.82 -23.10
CA PRO A 411 13.13 6.24 -22.41
C PRO A 411 11.96 5.33 -22.78
N ALA A 412 11.30 4.80 -21.75
CA ALA A 412 10.14 3.93 -21.87
C ALA A 412 9.10 4.55 -22.80
N ASN A 413 8.94 3.93 -23.98
CA ASN A 413 7.87 4.25 -24.90
C ASN A 413 6.53 4.15 -24.17
N ILE A 414 5.70 5.16 -24.40
CA ILE A 414 4.29 5.26 -24.03
C ILE A 414 3.62 3.90 -24.23
N MET A 415 2.99 3.36 -23.17
CA MET A 415 2.28 2.08 -23.19
C MET A 415 1.31 2.02 -24.38
N GLU A 416 1.70 1.31 -25.44
CA GLU A 416 0.84 1.07 -26.58
C GLU A 416 -0.19 0.01 -26.18
N ASN A 417 -1.44 0.44 -26.06
CA ASN A 417 -2.57 -0.33 -25.54
C ASN A 417 -3.05 -1.45 -26.49
N SER A 418 -2.27 -1.84 -27.50
CA SER A 418 -2.67 -2.81 -28.51
C SER A 418 -2.45 -4.24 -28.02
N GLY A 419 -3.42 -4.75 -27.27
CA GLY A 419 -3.49 -6.18 -26.95
C GLY A 419 -3.60 -7.04 -28.20
N ILE A 420 -3.21 -8.31 -28.09
CA ILE A 420 -3.17 -9.26 -29.21
C ILE A 420 -4.60 -9.56 -29.69
N VAL A 421 -4.79 -9.62 -31.01
CA VAL A 421 -6.02 -10.12 -31.64
C VAL A 421 -5.84 -11.61 -31.95
N LEU A 422 -6.64 -12.46 -31.30
CA LEU A 422 -6.69 -13.89 -31.61
C LEU A 422 -7.62 -14.14 -32.80
N VAL A 423 -7.13 -14.81 -33.84
CA VAL A 423 -7.96 -15.30 -34.94
C VAL A 423 -8.04 -16.82 -34.87
N THR A 424 -9.24 -17.35 -34.65
CA THR A 424 -9.50 -18.79 -34.73
C THR A 424 -10.02 -19.14 -36.11
N GLY A 425 -9.77 -20.36 -36.61
CA GLY A 425 -10.16 -20.70 -38.00
C GLY A 425 -9.32 -19.95 -39.05
N ALA A 426 -8.12 -19.49 -38.70
CA ALA A 426 -7.24 -18.67 -39.51
C ALA A 426 -6.80 -19.33 -40.84
N THR A 427 -6.84 -20.66 -40.95
CA THR A 427 -6.56 -21.38 -42.20
C THR A 427 -7.79 -21.57 -43.10
N GLY A 428 -8.95 -21.03 -42.69
CA GLY A 428 -10.19 -21.01 -43.45
C GLY A 428 -10.26 -19.88 -44.47
N GLY A 429 -11.30 -19.90 -45.31
CA GLY A 429 -11.45 -18.95 -46.42
C GLY A 429 -11.63 -17.49 -45.99
N VAL A 430 -12.36 -17.24 -44.90
CA VAL A 430 -12.51 -15.91 -44.27
C VAL A 430 -11.35 -15.63 -43.33
N GLY A 431 -10.97 -16.60 -42.48
CA GLY A 431 -9.93 -16.41 -41.47
C GLY A 431 -8.57 -15.98 -42.00
N ARG A 432 -8.11 -16.53 -43.14
CA ARG A 432 -6.85 -16.08 -43.74
C ARG A 432 -6.88 -14.61 -44.12
N ARG A 433 -8.02 -14.14 -44.64
CA ARG A 433 -8.24 -12.76 -45.06
C ARG A 433 -8.36 -11.83 -43.86
N VAL A 434 -8.94 -12.30 -42.76
CA VAL A 434 -8.95 -11.56 -41.48
C VAL A 434 -7.51 -11.33 -41.00
N VAL A 435 -6.67 -12.38 -41.01
CA VAL A 435 -5.24 -12.25 -40.64
C VAL A 435 -4.52 -11.25 -41.54
N ASP A 436 -4.75 -11.31 -42.86
CA ASP A 436 -4.15 -10.36 -43.82
C ASP A 436 -4.58 -8.91 -43.55
N VAL A 437 -5.87 -8.68 -43.29
CA VAL A 437 -6.40 -7.33 -42.99
C VAL A 437 -5.82 -6.80 -41.68
N LEU A 438 -5.80 -7.62 -40.62
CA LEU A 438 -5.23 -7.23 -39.32
C LEU A 438 -3.74 -6.89 -39.43
N ARG A 439 -2.95 -7.71 -40.14
CA ARG A 439 -1.53 -7.45 -40.37
C ARG A 439 -1.29 -6.18 -41.16
N LYS A 440 -2.08 -5.91 -42.20
CA LYS A 440 -2.01 -4.67 -42.98
C LYS A 440 -2.32 -3.43 -42.12
N LYS A 441 -3.21 -3.56 -41.14
CA LYS A 441 -3.53 -2.52 -40.15
C LYS A 441 -2.51 -2.42 -39.00
N GLY A 442 -1.49 -3.28 -38.95
CA GLY A 442 -0.46 -3.25 -37.91
C GLY A 442 -0.85 -3.88 -36.57
N TYR A 443 -1.96 -4.63 -36.51
CA TYR A 443 -2.34 -5.32 -35.28
C TYR A 443 -1.42 -6.52 -34.97
N PRO A 444 -1.04 -6.73 -33.69
CA PRO A 444 -0.46 -8.00 -33.26
C PRO A 444 -1.50 -9.13 -33.40
N VAL A 445 -1.18 -10.15 -34.19
CA VAL A 445 -2.09 -11.27 -34.48
C VAL A 445 -1.52 -12.58 -33.96
N ARG A 446 -2.33 -13.30 -33.18
CA ARG A 446 -2.10 -14.70 -32.82
C ARG A 446 -3.15 -15.57 -33.48
N VAL A 447 -2.78 -16.74 -33.98
CA VAL A 447 -3.73 -17.66 -34.62
C VAL A 447 -3.88 -18.97 -33.85
N LEU A 448 -5.11 -19.47 -33.69
CA LEU A 448 -5.37 -20.81 -33.17
C LEU A 448 -5.54 -21.78 -34.34
N VAL A 449 -4.67 -22.79 -34.43
CA VAL A 449 -4.63 -23.73 -35.55
C VAL A 449 -4.46 -25.18 -35.09
N ARG A 450 -5.07 -26.11 -35.82
CA ARG A 450 -4.94 -27.57 -35.56
C ARG A 450 -3.64 -28.16 -36.12
N ASN A 451 -3.11 -27.59 -37.21
CA ASN A 451 -1.94 -28.11 -37.93
C ASN A 451 -0.97 -26.96 -38.22
N GLU A 452 0.22 -27.04 -37.62
CA GLU A 452 1.27 -26.03 -37.73
C GLU A 452 1.80 -25.88 -39.16
N GLU A 453 2.17 -26.98 -39.81
CA GLU A 453 2.77 -26.96 -41.16
C GLU A 453 1.85 -26.29 -42.18
N LYS A 454 0.55 -26.63 -42.13
CA LYS A 454 -0.48 -26.00 -42.96
C LYS A 454 -0.60 -24.51 -42.67
N ALA A 455 -0.56 -24.10 -41.41
CA ALA A 455 -0.65 -22.70 -41.02
C ALA A 455 0.58 -21.91 -41.52
N ARG A 456 1.80 -22.43 -41.32
CA ARG A 456 3.06 -21.82 -41.81
C ARG A 456 3.03 -21.64 -43.33
N LYS A 457 2.59 -22.67 -44.06
CA LYS A 457 2.48 -22.63 -45.53
C LYS A 457 1.48 -21.58 -46.02
N MET A 458 0.37 -21.38 -45.30
CA MET A 458 -0.71 -20.48 -45.73
C MET A 458 -0.56 -19.03 -45.24
N LEU A 459 -0.03 -18.83 -44.04
CA LEU A 459 0.01 -17.52 -43.35
C LEU A 459 1.43 -16.96 -43.23
N GLY A 460 2.44 -17.71 -43.67
CA GLY A 460 3.85 -17.34 -43.60
C GLY A 460 4.56 -17.85 -42.33
N PRO A 461 5.90 -17.87 -42.34
CA PRO A 461 6.70 -18.44 -41.27
C PRO A 461 6.65 -17.62 -39.97
N ASP A 462 6.35 -16.32 -40.02
CA ASP A 462 6.49 -15.41 -38.87
C ASP A 462 5.19 -15.19 -38.08
N ILE A 463 4.13 -16.00 -38.34
CA ILE A 463 2.87 -15.87 -37.59
C ILE A 463 3.01 -16.44 -36.18
N ASP A 464 2.57 -15.67 -35.17
CA ASP A 464 2.40 -16.16 -33.81
C ASP A 464 1.20 -17.13 -33.77
N MET A 465 1.40 -18.35 -33.28
CA MET A 465 0.40 -19.41 -33.35
C MET A 465 0.32 -20.22 -32.06
N VAL A 466 -0.90 -20.67 -31.76
CA VAL A 466 -1.22 -21.65 -30.72
C VAL A 466 -1.74 -22.89 -31.41
N ILE A 467 -1.16 -24.04 -31.08
CA ILE A 467 -1.62 -25.33 -31.58
C ILE A 467 -2.70 -25.85 -30.64
N GLY A 468 -3.92 -25.97 -31.14
CA GLY A 468 -5.05 -26.42 -30.35
C GLY A 468 -6.27 -26.77 -31.20
N ASP A 469 -7.17 -27.56 -30.63
CA ASP A 469 -8.43 -27.97 -31.24
C ASP A 469 -9.59 -27.58 -30.33
N VAL A 470 -10.49 -26.75 -30.84
CA VAL A 470 -11.63 -26.28 -30.04
C VAL A 470 -12.56 -27.41 -29.58
N THR A 471 -12.59 -28.53 -30.30
CA THR A 471 -13.38 -29.70 -29.91
C THR A 471 -12.79 -30.44 -28.69
N LYS A 472 -11.56 -30.09 -28.28
CA LYS A 472 -10.82 -30.72 -27.19
C LYS A 472 -10.35 -29.67 -26.18
N GLU A 473 -11.10 -29.52 -25.10
CA GLU A 473 -10.82 -28.56 -24.02
C GLU A 473 -9.39 -28.66 -23.48
N SER A 474 -8.85 -29.87 -23.35
CA SER A 474 -7.48 -30.12 -22.85
C SER A 474 -6.37 -29.49 -23.70
N THR A 475 -6.67 -29.10 -24.95
CA THR A 475 -5.71 -28.43 -25.84
C THR A 475 -5.75 -26.90 -25.75
N LEU A 476 -6.74 -26.33 -25.06
CA LEU A 476 -6.96 -24.88 -24.95
C LEU A 476 -6.51 -24.35 -23.58
N ASN A 477 -5.22 -24.51 -23.25
CA ASN A 477 -4.69 -23.99 -21.99
C ASN A 477 -4.85 -22.44 -21.93
N PRO A 478 -5.50 -21.86 -20.89
CA PRO A 478 -5.66 -20.41 -20.76
C PRO A 478 -4.35 -19.62 -20.85
N GLY A 479 -3.22 -20.19 -20.42
CA GLY A 479 -1.91 -19.56 -20.49
C GLY A 479 -1.43 -19.24 -21.91
N TYR A 480 -1.90 -19.98 -22.92
CA TYR A 480 -1.59 -19.70 -24.33
C TYR A 480 -2.24 -18.43 -24.86
N PHE A 481 -3.28 -17.94 -24.18
CA PHE A 481 -4.03 -16.74 -24.56
C PHE A 481 -3.61 -15.51 -23.77
N LYS A 482 -2.51 -15.57 -23.01
CA LYS A 482 -1.96 -14.41 -22.31
C LYS A 482 -1.70 -13.26 -23.29
N GLY A 483 -2.23 -12.07 -22.95
CA GLY A 483 -2.13 -10.86 -23.75
C GLY A 483 -3.20 -10.72 -24.85
N VAL A 484 -4.02 -11.75 -25.10
CA VAL A 484 -5.15 -11.66 -26.02
C VAL A 484 -6.24 -10.79 -25.41
N ARG A 485 -6.55 -9.67 -26.07
CA ARG A 485 -7.63 -8.75 -25.64
C ARG A 485 -8.85 -8.77 -26.55
N LYS A 486 -8.68 -9.21 -27.80
CA LYS A 486 -9.74 -9.27 -28.81
C LYS A 486 -9.68 -10.60 -29.55
N VAL A 487 -10.83 -11.08 -30.00
CA VAL A 487 -10.97 -12.38 -30.68
C VAL A 487 -11.84 -12.21 -31.90
N ILE A 488 -11.41 -12.75 -33.04
CA ILE A 488 -12.26 -12.97 -34.21
C ILE A 488 -12.39 -14.48 -34.41
N ASN A 489 -13.56 -15.00 -34.07
CA ASN A 489 -13.91 -16.40 -34.23
C ASN A 489 -14.60 -16.68 -35.57
N VAL A 490 -13.85 -17.30 -36.48
CA VAL A 490 -14.31 -17.75 -37.80
C VAL A 490 -14.21 -19.28 -37.95
N ILE A 491 -14.17 -20.00 -36.83
CA ILE A 491 -14.34 -21.47 -36.86
C ILE A 491 -15.76 -21.79 -37.28
N SER A 492 -15.88 -22.76 -38.17
CA SER A 492 -17.13 -23.35 -38.58
C SER A 492 -16.86 -24.80 -39.00
N VAL A 493 -17.87 -25.64 -38.88
CA VAL A 493 -17.85 -26.99 -39.45
C VAL A 493 -17.63 -26.92 -40.96
N ILE A 494 -16.88 -27.87 -41.51
CA ILE A 494 -16.61 -27.93 -42.94
C ILE A 494 -17.74 -28.69 -43.60
N VAL A 495 -18.54 -27.99 -44.41
CA VAL A 495 -19.55 -28.63 -45.29
C VAL A 495 -18.94 -28.74 -46.66
N GLY A 496 -19.05 -29.88 -47.34
CA GLY A 496 -18.60 -30.03 -48.72
C GLY A 496 -19.42 -30.97 -49.57
N PRO A 497 -19.19 -31.00 -50.89
CA PRO A 497 -19.94 -31.86 -51.79
C PRO A 497 -19.57 -33.33 -51.53
N LYS A 498 -20.58 -34.22 -51.51
CA LYS A 498 -20.37 -35.68 -51.42
C LYS A 498 -19.42 -36.22 -52.48
N GLU A 499 -19.50 -35.66 -53.69
CA GLU A 499 -18.68 -36.03 -54.85
C GLU A 499 -17.22 -35.54 -54.78
N GLY A 500 -16.80 -34.93 -53.67
CA GLY A 500 -15.47 -34.32 -53.52
C GLY A 500 -15.34 -32.98 -54.24
N ASP A 501 -14.49 -32.11 -53.72
CA ASP A 501 -14.31 -30.75 -54.24
C ASP A 501 -13.26 -30.69 -55.37
N THR A 502 -13.32 -29.67 -56.23
CA THR A 502 -12.25 -29.37 -57.18
C THR A 502 -11.13 -28.55 -56.49
N PRO A 503 -9.88 -28.57 -56.98
CA PRO A 503 -8.76 -27.85 -56.36
C PRO A 503 -8.98 -26.34 -56.18
N ASP A 504 -9.78 -25.75 -57.07
CA ASP A 504 -10.20 -24.35 -57.10
C ASP A 504 -11.50 -24.07 -56.33
N ARG A 505 -12.11 -25.10 -55.72
CA ARG A 505 -13.42 -25.05 -55.07
C ARG A 505 -14.55 -24.53 -55.96
N ALA A 506 -14.43 -24.69 -57.29
CA ALA A 506 -15.44 -24.26 -58.25
C ALA A 506 -16.83 -24.85 -57.94
N LYS A 507 -16.89 -26.05 -57.33
CA LYS A 507 -18.14 -26.70 -56.94
C LYS A 507 -18.91 -25.97 -55.82
N TYR A 508 -18.24 -25.12 -55.02
CA TYR A 508 -18.91 -24.22 -54.06
C TYR A 508 -19.39 -22.90 -54.71
N SER A 509 -18.95 -22.62 -55.94
CA SER A 509 -18.91 -21.27 -56.49
C SER A 509 -19.87 -21.05 -57.67
N GLN A 510 -20.82 -21.95 -57.90
CA GLN A 510 -21.78 -21.81 -59.01
C GLN A 510 -23.20 -21.85 -58.49
N GLY A 511 -23.84 -20.67 -58.43
CA GLY A 511 -25.22 -20.44 -58.01
C GLY A 511 -26.32 -21.11 -58.85
N ILE A 512 -26.00 -22.19 -59.57
CA ILE A 512 -26.95 -22.92 -60.42
C ILE A 512 -26.88 -24.45 -60.17
N LYS A 513 -25.74 -25.01 -59.72
CA LYS A 513 -25.61 -26.45 -59.44
C LYS A 513 -25.34 -26.69 -57.95
N PHE A 514 -26.42 -26.92 -57.21
CA PHE A 514 -26.32 -27.37 -55.82
C PHE A 514 -25.91 -28.85 -55.79
N PHE A 515 -24.66 -29.11 -55.42
CA PHE A 515 -24.20 -30.46 -55.10
C PHE A 515 -24.79 -30.89 -53.76
N GLU A 516 -25.03 -32.20 -53.59
CA GLU A 516 -25.45 -32.72 -52.29
C GLU A 516 -24.37 -32.43 -51.24
N PRO A 517 -24.69 -31.65 -50.20
CA PRO A 517 -23.73 -31.31 -49.17
C PRO A 517 -23.61 -32.44 -48.14
N GLU A 518 -22.43 -32.57 -47.54
CA GLU A 518 -22.15 -33.43 -46.39
C GLU A 518 -21.19 -32.75 -45.41
N ILE A 519 -21.27 -33.14 -44.15
CA ILE A 519 -20.32 -32.71 -43.12
C ILE A 519 -18.98 -33.43 -43.33
N LYS A 520 -17.89 -32.67 -43.31
CA LYS A 520 -16.52 -33.17 -43.39
C LYS A 520 -15.82 -32.95 -42.05
N GLY A 521 -15.41 -34.04 -41.40
CA GLY A 521 -14.67 -34.00 -40.13
C GLY A 521 -15.60 -34.12 -38.91
N ASP A 522 -15.35 -33.30 -37.89
CA ASP A 522 -16.12 -33.30 -36.65
C ASP A 522 -17.58 -32.86 -36.88
N SER A 523 -18.51 -33.32 -36.03
CA SER A 523 -19.93 -32.94 -36.13
C SER A 523 -20.17 -31.45 -35.84
N PRO A 524 -21.28 -30.87 -36.34
CA PRO A 524 -21.63 -29.49 -36.02
C PRO A 524 -21.79 -29.22 -34.52
N GLU A 525 -22.31 -30.18 -33.74
CA GLU A 525 -22.39 -30.05 -32.27
C GLU A 525 -21.01 -29.84 -31.64
N MET A 526 -20.03 -30.66 -32.04
CA MET A 526 -18.68 -30.62 -31.50
C MET A 526 -17.97 -29.30 -31.82
N VAL A 527 -18.21 -28.74 -33.01
CA VAL A 527 -17.51 -27.55 -33.49
C VAL A 527 -18.22 -26.25 -33.08
N GLU A 528 -19.51 -26.13 -33.39
CA GLU A 528 -20.26 -24.87 -33.28
C GLU A 528 -20.73 -24.61 -31.84
N TYR A 529 -21.04 -25.66 -31.08
CA TYR A 529 -21.52 -25.53 -29.69
C TYR A 529 -20.44 -25.86 -28.67
N ILE A 530 -19.95 -27.12 -28.64
CA ILE A 530 -18.93 -27.54 -27.67
C ILE A 530 -17.61 -26.78 -27.91
N GLY A 531 -17.21 -26.60 -29.17
CA GLY A 531 -16.03 -25.84 -29.54
C GLY A 531 -16.11 -24.38 -29.11
N MET A 532 -17.26 -23.73 -29.30
CA MET A 532 -17.50 -22.37 -28.81
C MET A 532 -17.41 -22.29 -27.28
N LYS A 533 -18.05 -23.23 -26.56
CA LYS A 533 -18.00 -23.29 -25.10
C LYS A 533 -16.57 -23.40 -24.58
N ASN A 534 -15.78 -24.31 -25.15
CA ASN A 534 -14.40 -24.52 -24.77
C ASN A 534 -13.56 -23.26 -25.04
N LEU A 535 -13.78 -22.62 -26.19
CA LEU A 535 -13.08 -21.40 -26.58
C LEU A 535 -13.40 -20.23 -25.63
N ILE A 536 -14.68 -20.01 -25.30
CA ILE A 536 -15.12 -18.98 -24.34
C ILE A 536 -14.49 -19.24 -22.97
N ASN A 537 -14.53 -20.48 -22.48
CA ASN A 537 -13.95 -20.85 -21.18
C ASN A 537 -12.44 -20.56 -21.12
N ALA A 538 -11.71 -20.88 -22.18
CA ALA A 538 -10.27 -20.64 -22.25
C ALA A 538 -9.92 -19.14 -22.31
N LEU A 539 -10.80 -18.32 -22.88
CA LEU A 539 -10.55 -16.89 -23.13
C LEU A 539 -11.16 -15.94 -22.10
N LYS A 540 -12.13 -16.39 -21.30
CA LYS A 540 -12.95 -15.54 -20.41
C LYS A 540 -12.12 -14.55 -19.58
N ASN A 541 -10.99 -15.00 -19.04
CA ASN A 541 -10.11 -14.18 -18.20
C ASN A 541 -9.21 -13.21 -19.01
N SER A 542 -8.93 -13.52 -20.28
CA SER A 542 -8.04 -12.71 -21.13
C SER A 542 -8.77 -11.56 -21.82
N VAL A 543 -10.01 -11.80 -22.28
CA VAL A 543 -10.81 -10.78 -22.98
C VAL A 543 -11.66 -9.92 -22.04
N GLY A 544 -11.89 -10.38 -20.81
CA GLY A 544 -12.64 -9.62 -19.79
C GLY A 544 -14.15 -9.58 -20.03
N ASN A 545 -14.89 -9.33 -18.96
CA ASN A 545 -16.34 -9.15 -18.97
C ASN A 545 -16.68 -7.66 -19.09
N ARG A 546 -17.78 -7.33 -19.78
CA ARG A 546 -18.33 -5.97 -19.88
C ARG A 546 -18.51 -5.31 -18.51
N ASP A 547 -19.08 -6.04 -17.55
CA ASP A 547 -19.39 -5.50 -16.21
C ASP A 547 -18.18 -5.40 -15.28
N GLY A 548 -17.02 -5.87 -15.76
CA GLY A 548 -15.80 -5.91 -14.96
C GLY A 548 -15.66 -7.15 -14.10
N LYS A 549 -14.49 -7.28 -13.46
CA LYS A 549 -14.26 -8.28 -12.41
C LYS A 549 -14.46 -7.62 -11.04
N LEU A 550 -15.41 -8.13 -10.25
CA LEU A 550 -15.66 -7.64 -8.90
C LEU A 550 -14.54 -8.12 -7.96
N LEU A 551 -13.83 -7.18 -7.31
CA LEU A 551 -12.78 -7.47 -6.33
C LEU A 551 -13.31 -7.34 -4.90
N PHE A 552 -14.12 -6.31 -4.66
CA PHE A 552 -14.82 -6.08 -3.41
C PHE A 552 -16.26 -5.68 -3.72
N GLY A 553 -17.22 -6.25 -3.01
CA GLY A 553 -18.63 -5.90 -3.10
C GLY A 553 -19.52 -7.00 -2.55
N PHE A 554 -20.82 -6.84 -2.73
CA PHE A 554 -21.84 -7.74 -2.17
C PHE A 554 -22.80 -8.27 -3.25
N GLU A 555 -22.38 -8.17 -4.51
CA GLU A 555 -23.11 -8.69 -5.67
C GLU A 555 -22.64 -10.12 -5.97
N GLY A 556 -23.59 -11.06 -6.14
CA GLY A 556 -23.29 -12.44 -6.54
C GLY A 556 -22.76 -13.36 -5.43
N PRO A 557 -22.35 -14.60 -5.76
CA PRO A 557 -21.73 -15.52 -4.81
C PRO A 557 -20.44 -14.90 -4.30
N LEU A 558 -20.34 -14.72 -2.97
CA LEU A 558 -19.27 -13.99 -2.30
C LEU A 558 -17.89 -14.53 -2.75
N PRO A 559 -17.08 -13.76 -3.51
CA PRO A 559 -15.69 -14.14 -3.75
C PRO A 559 -14.96 -14.25 -2.41
N GLU A 560 -13.83 -14.98 -2.37
CA GLU A 560 -12.96 -15.02 -1.18
C GLU A 560 -12.80 -13.61 -0.63
N LYS A 561 -13.38 -13.39 0.56
CA LYS A 561 -13.59 -12.05 1.08
C LYS A 561 -12.24 -11.38 1.27
N LEU A 562 -11.96 -10.31 0.52
CA LEU A 562 -10.77 -9.48 0.74
C LEU A 562 -10.70 -9.11 2.23
N VAL A 563 -9.69 -9.61 2.91
CA VAL A 563 -9.52 -9.40 4.36
C VAL A 563 -8.73 -8.12 4.54
N TRP A 564 -9.39 -7.05 4.97
CA TRP A 564 -8.77 -5.75 5.22
C TRP A 564 -8.23 -5.66 6.64
N GLY A 565 -7.10 -4.97 6.80
CA GLY A 565 -6.51 -4.64 8.09
C GLY A 565 -5.94 -3.22 8.09
N ALA A 566 -5.77 -2.66 9.29
CA ALA A 566 -5.23 -1.32 9.47
C ALA A 566 -3.70 -1.28 9.31
N LEU A 567 -3.22 -0.27 8.59
CA LEU A 567 -1.81 0.05 8.35
C LEU A 567 -1.63 1.56 8.53
N ASP A 568 -1.66 2.01 9.78
CA ASP A 568 -1.60 3.42 10.15
C ASP A 568 -0.17 3.90 10.45
N ASP A 569 -0.02 5.19 10.74
CA ASP A 569 1.27 5.81 11.11
C ASP A 569 1.92 5.31 12.41
N VAL A 570 1.25 4.44 13.18
CA VAL A 570 1.81 3.71 14.32
C VAL A 570 3.10 2.97 13.93
N VAL A 571 3.23 2.53 12.68
CA VAL A 571 4.47 1.91 12.16
C VAL A 571 5.68 2.86 12.15
N MET A 572 5.44 4.17 12.23
CA MET A 572 6.45 5.23 12.32
C MET A 572 6.46 5.92 13.70
N GLY A 573 5.66 5.45 14.67
CA GLY A 573 5.53 6.09 15.99
C GLY A 573 4.33 7.01 16.15
N GLY A 574 3.50 7.17 15.11
CA GLY A 574 2.28 7.97 15.14
C GLY A 574 1.18 7.35 16.01
N VAL A 575 0.10 8.11 16.18
CA VAL A 575 -1.05 7.75 17.04
C VAL A 575 -2.37 7.69 16.27
N SER A 576 -2.32 7.76 14.93
CA SER A 576 -3.52 7.63 14.12
C SER A 576 -4.10 6.22 14.22
N GLU A 577 -5.41 6.12 14.00
CA GLU A 577 -6.12 4.86 14.10
C GLU A 577 -7.16 4.74 13.01
N SER A 578 -7.16 3.60 12.33
CA SER A 578 -8.24 3.25 11.43
C SER A 578 -8.72 1.81 11.61
N THR A 579 -9.91 1.56 11.09
CA THR A 579 -10.53 0.25 11.06
C THR A 579 -11.31 0.07 9.76
N PHE A 580 -11.52 -1.19 9.41
CA PHE A 580 -12.42 -1.58 8.33
C PHE A 580 -13.55 -2.43 8.89
N GLN A 581 -14.79 -2.01 8.63
CA GLN A 581 -15.99 -2.71 9.09
C GLN A 581 -16.97 -2.87 7.94
N ILE A 582 -17.83 -3.87 8.02
CA ILE A 582 -18.96 -4.00 7.09
C ILE A 582 -20.18 -3.38 7.77
N ASN A 583 -20.75 -2.35 7.17
CA ASN A 583 -22.05 -1.81 7.58
C ASN A 583 -23.13 -2.43 6.69
N PRO A 584 -24.08 -3.22 7.23
CA PRO A 584 -25.05 -3.96 6.44
C PRO A 584 -26.12 -3.10 5.75
N THR A 585 -26.30 -1.84 6.16
CA THR A 585 -27.38 -0.96 5.67
C THR A 585 -26.88 0.40 5.19
N GLY A 586 -25.60 0.49 4.81
CA GLY A 586 -24.92 1.76 4.52
C GLY A 586 -24.88 2.19 3.05
N ASN A 587 -25.32 1.37 2.08
CA ASN A 587 -25.24 1.72 0.66
C ASN A 587 -26.39 2.64 0.21
N GLU A 588 -26.32 3.15 -1.01
CA GLU A 588 -27.33 4.06 -1.59
C GLU A 588 -28.76 3.50 -1.68
N TYR A 589 -28.91 2.17 -1.59
CA TYR A 589 -30.17 1.44 -1.64
C TYR A 589 -30.51 0.73 -0.31
N GLY A 590 -29.79 1.02 0.79
CA GLY A 590 -30.01 0.41 2.11
C GLY A 590 -29.40 -0.98 2.31
N GLY A 591 -28.48 -1.40 1.45
CA GLY A 591 -27.69 -2.64 1.55
C GLY A 591 -26.26 -2.44 2.10
N PRO A 592 -25.41 -3.48 2.05
CA PRO A 592 -24.11 -3.49 2.72
C PRO A 592 -23.04 -2.62 2.03
N VAL A 593 -22.11 -2.07 2.84
CA VAL A 593 -20.90 -1.33 2.43
C VAL A 593 -19.69 -1.73 3.26
N GLY A 594 -18.50 -1.60 2.67
CA GLY A 594 -17.26 -1.49 3.43
C GLY A 594 -17.12 -0.08 3.99
N LEU A 595 -16.72 0.03 5.25
CA LEU A 595 -16.54 1.29 5.95
C LEU A 595 -15.09 1.43 6.38
N PHE A 596 -14.34 2.28 5.67
CA PHE A 596 -13.02 2.73 6.11
C PHE A 596 -13.20 3.94 7.01
N LYS A 597 -12.91 3.82 8.30
CA LYS A 597 -13.07 4.93 9.25
C LYS A 597 -11.95 4.97 10.27
N GLY A 598 -11.77 6.12 10.88
CA GLY A 598 -10.72 6.30 11.86
C GLY A 598 -10.56 7.73 12.34
N VAL A 599 -9.49 7.97 13.09
CA VAL A 599 -9.03 9.28 13.54
C VAL A 599 -7.59 9.45 13.08
N VAL A 600 -7.32 10.50 12.31
CA VAL A 600 -5.95 10.84 11.88
C VAL A 600 -5.40 11.97 12.76
N SER A 601 -4.14 11.85 13.17
CA SER A 601 -3.42 12.83 13.99
C SER A 601 -2.02 13.05 13.44
N THR A 602 -1.53 14.28 13.46
CA THR A 602 -0.15 14.63 13.12
C THR A 602 0.79 14.57 14.32
N ALA A 603 0.27 14.25 15.52
CA ALA A 603 1.08 14.00 16.70
C ALA A 603 2.10 12.88 16.45
N ASN A 604 3.24 12.95 17.14
CA ASN A 604 4.36 12.02 16.99
C ASN A 604 4.90 11.86 15.56
N ASN A 605 4.87 12.93 14.75
CA ASN A 605 5.23 12.91 13.32
C ASN A 605 4.35 11.96 12.48
N GLY A 606 3.12 11.73 12.94
CA GLY A 606 2.11 10.97 12.22
C GLY A 606 1.50 11.75 11.06
N GLY A 607 0.27 11.39 10.71
CA GLY A 607 -0.53 12.08 9.72
C GLY A 607 -0.98 11.18 8.57
N PHE A 608 -1.08 9.86 8.79
CA PHE A 608 -1.78 9.00 7.84
C PHE A 608 -2.49 7.83 8.51
N THR A 609 -3.61 7.45 7.90
CA THR A 609 -4.35 6.23 8.18
C THR A 609 -4.52 5.44 6.90
N SER A 610 -4.56 4.11 7.02
CA SER A 610 -4.75 3.28 5.83
C SER A 610 -5.32 1.91 6.16
N ILE A 611 -6.08 1.36 5.22
CA ILE A 611 -6.46 -0.04 5.22
C ILE A 611 -5.84 -0.74 4.02
N ARG A 612 -5.29 -1.93 4.24
CA ARG A 612 -4.71 -2.78 3.20
C ARG A 612 -5.36 -4.16 3.25
N THR A 613 -5.56 -4.79 2.10
CA THR A 613 -5.96 -6.20 2.03
C THR A 613 -4.77 -7.08 2.40
N ARG A 614 -5.02 -8.19 3.10
CA ARG A 614 -4.03 -9.28 3.14
C ARG A 614 -3.64 -9.65 1.71
N ASN A 615 -2.38 -10.04 1.52
CA ASN A 615 -1.93 -10.51 0.22
C ASN A 615 -2.82 -11.67 -0.23
N LEU A 616 -3.27 -11.60 -1.48
CA LEU A 616 -3.92 -12.72 -2.15
C LEU A 616 -2.95 -13.91 -2.20
N SER A 617 -3.48 -15.12 -2.01
CA SER A 617 -2.71 -16.36 -2.13
C SER A 617 -2.19 -16.56 -3.55
N VAL A 618 -2.99 -16.16 -4.54
CA VAL A 618 -2.66 -16.15 -5.96
C VAL A 618 -2.80 -14.71 -6.46
N PRO A 619 -1.83 -14.17 -7.21
CA PRO A 619 -1.97 -12.86 -7.84
C PRO A 619 -3.21 -12.82 -8.74
N GLU A 620 -3.96 -11.73 -8.62
CA GLU A 620 -5.13 -11.47 -9.42
C GLU A 620 -4.72 -10.89 -10.77
N ASP A 621 -5.16 -11.56 -11.86
CA ASP A 621 -4.93 -11.10 -13.22
C ASP A 621 -6.09 -10.22 -13.70
N LEU A 622 -5.83 -8.92 -13.81
CA LEU A 622 -6.72 -7.91 -14.37
C LEU A 622 -6.18 -7.31 -15.67
N SER A 623 -5.22 -7.97 -16.34
CA SER A 623 -4.64 -7.49 -17.59
C SER A 623 -5.65 -7.33 -18.74
N ALA A 624 -6.81 -7.97 -18.64
CA ALA A 624 -7.94 -7.76 -19.54
C ALA A 624 -8.55 -6.35 -19.41
N TYR A 625 -8.40 -5.68 -18.27
CA TYR A 625 -9.12 -4.44 -17.95
C TYR A 625 -8.22 -3.20 -18.10
N ASP A 626 -8.84 -2.03 -18.17
CA ASP A 626 -8.15 -0.74 -18.36
C ASP A 626 -7.89 -0.01 -17.04
N GLY A 627 -8.59 -0.37 -15.96
CA GLY A 627 -8.39 0.19 -14.64
C GLY A 627 -9.30 -0.39 -13.57
N LEU A 628 -9.32 0.28 -12.41
CA LEU A 628 -10.19 -0.03 -11.28
C LEU A 628 -11.22 1.08 -11.06
N GLN A 629 -12.42 0.69 -10.66
CA GLN A 629 -13.53 1.57 -10.39
C GLN A 629 -14.04 1.34 -8.98
N LEU A 630 -14.21 2.42 -8.22
CA LEU A 630 -14.67 2.43 -6.84
C LEU A 630 -16.01 3.15 -6.74
N ARG A 631 -17.04 2.47 -6.26
CA ARG A 631 -18.33 3.10 -5.92
C ARG A 631 -18.33 3.45 -4.43
N LEU A 632 -18.30 4.74 -4.11
CA LEU A 632 -18.15 5.23 -2.74
C LEU A 632 -19.02 6.45 -2.45
N LYS A 633 -19.25 6.70 -1.16
CA LYS A 633 -19.87 7.94 -0.68
C LYS A 633 -18.76 8.88 -0.21
N GLY A 634 -18.59 10.01 -0.91
CA GLY A 634 -17.52 10.94 -0.62
C GLY A 634 -17.72 11.71 0.68
N ASP A 635 -16.62 12.17 1.26
CA ASP A 635 -16.59 12.98 2.48
C ASP A 635 -15.85 14.31 2.28
N GLY A 636 -15.58 14.69 1.02
CA GLY A 636 -14.91 15.95 0.66
C GLY A 636 -13.38 15.86 0.67
N ARG A 637 -12.80 14.70 0.95
CA ARG A 637 -11.36 14.53 1.13
C ARG A 637 -10.69 13.86 -0.06
N HIS A 638 -9.38 14.05 -0.13
CA HIS A 638 -8.47 13.48 -1.10
C HIS A 638 -7.80 12.23 -0.53
N TYR A 639 -7.94 11.12 -1.26
CA TYR A 639 -7.48 9.79 -0.87
C TYR A 639 -6.51 9.22 -1.90
N LYS A 640 -5.85 8.11 -1.53
CA LYS A 640 -5.01 7.34 -2.42
C LYS A 640 -5.46 5.89 -2.50
N LEU A 641 -5.50 5.37 -3.71
CA LEU A 641 -5.49 3.94 -3.99
C LEU A 641 -4.05 3.50 -4.26
N ILE A 642 -3.60 2.47 -3.55
CA ILE A 642 -2.29 1.85 -3.73
C ILE A 642 -2.51 0.39 -4.12
N VAL A 643 -2.02 0.01 -5.30
CA VAL A 643 -2.04 -1.36 -5.82
C VAL A 643 -0.63 -1.93 -5.72
N ARG A 644 -0.48 -3.13 -5.14
CA ARG A 644 0.81 -3.82 -5.09
C ARG A 644 0.84 -5.03 -5.99
N THR A 645 2.01 -5.27 -6.56
CA THR A 645 2.30 -6.45 -7.40
C THR A 645 3.37 -7.37 -6.81
N SER A 646 3.88 -7.06 -5.61
CA SER A 646 4.83 -7.88 -4.86
C SER A 646 4.25 -8.28 -3.50
N ALA A 647 4.44 -9.54 -3.12
CA ALA A 647 4.02 -10.08 -1.83
C ALA A 647 4.89 -9.57 -0.67
N GLU A 648 6.03 -8.95 -0.96
CA GLU A 648 6.94 -8.42 0.05
C GLU A 648 6.35 -7.21 0.80
N TRP A 649 6.79 -7.05 2.06
CA TRP A 649 6.24 -6.05 2.97
C TRP A 649 6.50 -4.61 2.53
N ASP A 650 7.77 -4.28 2.22
CA ASP A 650 8.26 -2.92 1.99
C ASP A 650 8.73 -2.74 0.54
N THR A 651 7.78 -2.74 -0.39
CA THR A 651 8.06 -2.59 -1.83
C THR A 651 7.30 -1.41 -2.43
N VAL A 652 7.66 -1.08 -3.68
CA VAL A 652 6.97 -0.07 -4.49
C VAL A 652 5.48 -0.38 -4.57
N GLY A 653 4.65 0.62 -4.27
CA GLY A 653 3.22 0.59 -4.48
C GLY A 653 2.83 1.47 -5.66
N TYR A 654 2.00 0.95 -6.57
CA TYR A 654 1.48 1.69 -7.70
C TYR A 654 0.26 2.49 -7.26
N THR A 655 0.42 3.81 -7.22
CA THR A 655 -0.48 4.70 -6.48
C THR A 655 -1.17 5.68 -7.41
N ALA A 656 -2.45 5.92 -7.20
CA ALA A 656 -3.22 7.02 -7.77
C ALA A 656 -4.00 7.73 -6.66
N SER A 657 -3.96 9.06 -6.65
CA SER A 657 -4.76 9.88 -5.75
C SER A 657 -6.08 10.29 -6.42
N PHE A 658 -7.14 10.51 -5.64
CA PHE A 658 -8.45 10.91 -6.12
C PHE A 658 -9.19 11.76 -5.09
N ASP A 659 -10.01 12.69 -5.58
CA ASP A 659 -10.85 13.56 -4.77
C ASP A 659 -12.24 12.93 -4.52
N THR A 660 -12.87 13.35 -3.42
CA THR A 660 -14.25 12.98 -3.14
C THR A 660 -15.17 14.17 -2.91
N VAL A 661 -16.45 13.99 -3.24
CA VAL A 661 -17.49 15.01 -3.03
C VAL A 661 -18.31 14.65 -1.80
N GLU A 662 -18.34 15.57 -0.83
CA GLU A 662 -19.01 15.36 0.45
C GLU A 662 -20.49 14.97 0.30
N GLY A 663 -20.87 13.87 0.95
CA GLY A 663 -22.24 13.39 1.03
C GLY A 663 -22.77 12.69 -0.23
N GLN A 664 -22.03 12.70 -1.34
CA GLN A 664 -22.49 12.16 -2.63
C GLN A 664 -21.96 10.76 -2.91
N TRP A 665 -22.85 9.89 -3.39
CA TRP A 665 -22.46 8.61 -4.00
C TRP A 665 -21.91 8.87 -5.40
N GLN A 666 -20.69 8.40 -5.62
CA GLN A 666 -19.96 8.65 -6.85
C GLN A 666 -19.09 7.46 -7.22
N THR A 667 -18.70 7.44 -8.49
CA THR A 667 -17.92 6.38 -9.08
C THR A 667 -16.56 6.94 -9.50
N ILE A 668 -15.50 6.51 -8.82
CA ILE A 668 -14.13 6.93 -9.11
C ILE A 668 -13.49 5.90 -10.02
N SER A 669 -13.17 6.29 -11.26
CA SER A 669 -12.46 5.44 -12.22
C SER A 669 -10.97 5.79 -12.22
N ILE A 670 -10.12 4.79 -11.96
CA ILE A 670 -8.67 4.91 -11.88
C ILE A 670 -8.05 4.05 -12.99
N PRO A 671 -7.63 4.65 -14.12
CA PRO A 671 -6.94 3.93 -15.18
C PRO A 671 -5.62 3.35 -14.68
N PHE A 672 -5.25 2.14 -15.11
CA PHE A 672 -3.95 1.55 -14.77
C PHE A 672 -2.78 2.39 -15.28
N SER A 673 -2.95 3.07 -16.40
CA SER A 673 -1.96 4.01 -16.96
C SER A 673 -1.72 5.25 -16.09
N SER A 674 -2.62 5.56 -15.15
CA SER A 674 -2.46 6.68 -14.22
C SER A 674 -1.66 6.32 -12.97
N LEU A 675 -1.43 5.02 -12.73
CA LEU A 675 -0.77 4.54 -11.53
C LEU A 675 0.73 4.86 -11.57
N ARG A 676 1.22 5.51 -10.50
CA ARG A 676 2.63 5.90 -10.36
C ARG A 676 3.36 4.97 -9.40
N PRO A 677 4.58 4.52 -9.72
CA PRO A 677 5.38 3.75 -8.78
C PRO A 677 5.88 4.64 -7.63
N ILE A 678 5.34 4.42 -6.42
CA ILE A 678 5.67 5.18 -5.21
C ILE A 678 6.31 4.28 -4.16
N PHE A 679 7.40 4.73 -3.56
CA PHE A 679 8.00 4.12 -2.38
C PHE A 679 8.15 5.18 -1.28
N ARG A 680 7.53 4.96 -0.12
CA ARG A 680 7.58 5.89 1.04
C ARG A 680 7.33 7.36 0.65
N ALA A 681 6.22 7.60 -0.04
CA ALA A 681 5.78 8.90 -0.55
C ALA A 681 6.70 9.55 -1.61
N LYS A 682 7.73 8.86 -2.11
CA LYS A 682 8.57 9.33 -3.22
C LYS A 682 8.31 8.56 -4.50
N THR A 683 8.25 9.27 -5.61
CA THR A 683 8.16 8.67 -6.96
C THR A 683 9.46 7.97 -7.30
N VAL A 684 9.37 6.72 -7.78
CA VAL A 684 10.53 5.93 -8.20
C VAL A 684 10.59 5.89 -9.72
N LEU A 685 11.49 6.67 -10.31
CA LEU A 685 11.58 6.82 -11.77
C LEU A 685 12.02 5.53 -12.48
N ASP A 686 12.92 4.76 -11.88
CA ASP A 686 13.46 3.52 -12.47
C ASP A 686 12.66 2.26 -12.10
N ALA A 687 11.42 2.42 -11.63
CA ALA A 687 10.57 1.28 -11.31
C ALA A 687 9.99 0.64 -12.57
N PRO A 688 9.75 -0.69 -12.58
CA PRO A 688 9.00 -1.33 -13.65
C PRO A 688 7.62 -0.68 -13.87
N PRO A 689 7.07 -0.75 -15.08
CA PRO A 689 5.69 -0.33 -15.32
C PRO A 689 4.71 -1.23 -14.56
N PHE A 690 3.51 -0.71 -14.31
CA PHE A 690 2.46 -1.47 -13.65
C PHE A 690 2.07 -2.71 -14.45
N ASP A 691 2.13 -3.88 -13.80
CA ASP A 691 1.73 -5.16 -14.38
C ASP A 691 0.38 -5.60 -13.80
N GLY A 692 -0.70 -5.35 -14.56
CA GLY A 692 -2.06 -5.71 -14.18
C GLY A 692 -2.30 -7.21 -14.04
N SER A 693 -1.38 -8.07 -14.48
CA SER A 693 -1.49 -9.53 -14.32
C SER A 693 -1.01 -10.06 -12.97
N LYS A 694 -0.47 -9.19 -12.10
CA LYS A 694 0.22 -9.59 -10.86
C LYS A 694 -0.31 -8.89 -9.60
N ILE A 695 -1.59 -8.50 -9.56
CA ILE A 695 -2.11 -7.71 -8.44
C ILE A 695 -2.22 -8.60 -7.20
N ILE A 696 -1.56 -8.23 -6.10
CA ILE A 696 -1.50 -9.06 -4.88
C ILE A 696 -2.22 -8.43 -3.69
N SER A 697 -2.33 -7.09 -3.63
CA SER A 697 -3.09 -6.41 -2.57
C SER A 697 -3.51 -5.01 -2.99
N LEU A 698 -4.60 -4.55 -2.38
CA LEU A 698 -5.15 -3.21 -2.53
C LEU A 698 -5.03 -2.48 -1.20
N GLN A 699 -4.80 -1.17 -1.25
CA GLN A 699 -4.73 -0.32 -0.08
C GLN A 699 -5.41 1.02 -0.35
N LEU A 700 -6.23 1.48 0.59
CA LEU A 700 -6.80 2.82 0.62
C LEU A 700 -6.15 3.63 1.73
N MET A 701 -5.71 4.83 1.43
CA MET A 701 -4.96 5.67 2.36
C MET A 701 -5.52 7.09 2.38
N TYR A 702 -5.58 7.65 3.58
CA TYR A 702 -5.78 9.07 3.82
C TYR A 702 -4.54 9.62 4.53
N SER A 703 -3.89 10.63 3.96
CA SER A 703 -2.59 11.11 4.43
C SER A 703 -2.40 12.60 4.26
N LYS A 704 -1.62 13.21 5.17
CA LYS A 704 -1.17 14.61 5.15
C LYS A 704 -0.35 14.96 3.91
N PHE A 705 0.48 14.03 3.46
CA PHE A 705 1.36 14.25 2.32
C PHE A 705 0.78 13.63 1.06
N GLU A 706 0.96 14.29 -0.08
CA GLU A 706 0.87 13.77 -1.43
C GLU A 706 2.21 13.18 -1.89
N TYR A 707 2.37 12.99 -3.20
CA TYR A 707 3.64 12.58 -3.80
C TYR A 707 4.74 13.61 -3.55
N ASP A 708 5.96 13.11 -3.37
CA ASP A 708 7.21 13.89 -3.37
C ASP A 708 7.23 15.02 -2.33
N GLY A 709 6.63 14.76 -1.17
CA GLY A 709 6.61 15.69 -0.03
C GLY A 709 5.60 16.83 -0.14
N LYS A 710 4.77 16.86 -1.19
CA LYS A 710 3.67 17.83 -1.31
C LYS A 710 2.63 17.62 -0.22
N LEU A 711 1.88 18.65 0.14
CA LEU A 711 0.77 18.53 1.10
C LEU A 711 -0.53 18.16 0.38
N ASN A 712 -1.35 17.34 1.05
CA ASN A 712 -2.73 17.08 0.66
C ASN A 712 -3.58 18.32 1.01
N PRO A 713 -4.19 18.99 0.01
CA PRO A 713 -4.88 20.26 0.22
C PRO A 713 -6.17 20.13 1.03
N THR A 714 -6.75 18.93 1.10
CA THR A 714 -7.99 18.65 1.83
C THR A 714 -7.75 17.96 3.17
N PHE A 715 -6.48 17.85 3.59
CA PHE A 715 -6.15 17.16 4.83
C PHE A 715 -6.63 17.95 6.07
N THR A 716 -7.46 17.29 6.86
CA THR A 716 -7.88 17.70 8.19
C THR A 716 -7.65 16.59 9.19
N GLU A 717 -7.12 16.94 10.36
CA GLU A 717 -7.04 16.05 11.52
C GLU A 717 -8.43 15.67 12.04
N GLY A 718 -8.49 14.57 12.79
CA GLY A 718 -9.70 14.10 13.44
C GLY A 718 -10.39 12.95 12.71
N ALA A 719 -11.67 12.75 13.04
CA ALA A 719 -12.44 11.61 12.58
C ALA A 719 -12.75 11.70 11.07
N PHE A 720 -12.82 10.55 10.41
CA PHE A 720 -13.21 10.41 9.01
C PHE A 720 -13.94 9.09 8.77
N GLU A 721 -14.79 9.07 7.74
CA GLU A 721 -15.49 7.88 7.30
C GLU A 721 -15.63 7.88 5.78
N LEU A 722 -15.20 6.80 5.13
CA LEU A 722 -15.31 6.58 3.70
C LEU A 722 -16.05 5.25 3.44
N PRO A 723 -17.38 5.27 3.29
CA PRO A 723 -18.16 4.11 2.87
C PRO A 723 -17.94 3.82 1.38
N PHE A 724 -17.69 2.56 1.03
CA PHE A 724 -17.64 2.09 -0.37
C PHE A 724 -18.40 0.79 -0.56
N SER A 725 -19.19 0.71 -1.63
CA SER A 725 -20.05 -0.44 -1.93
C SER A 725 -19.36 -1.47 -2.83
N SER A 726 -18.47 -1.02 -3.73
CA SER A 726 -17.71 -1.95 -4.57
C SER A 726 -16.35 -1.39 -5.05
N ILE A 727 -15.43 -2.32 -5.32
CA ILE A 727 -14.23 -2.12 -6.12
C ILE A 727 -14.27 -3.17 -7.24
N ARG A 728 -14.26 -2.73 -8.49
CA ARG A 728 -14.28 -3.62 -9.66
C ARG A 728 -13.28 -3.17 -10.71
N ALA A 729 -12.77 -4.10 -11.51
CA ALA A 729 -12.05 -3.76 -12.73
C ALA A 729 -13.03 -3.22 -13.78
N TYR A 730 -12.61 -2.36 -14.70
CA TYR A 730 -13.48 -1.83 -15.75
C TYR A 730 -12.81 -1.83 -17.13
N ILE A 731 -13.64 -1.86 -18.18
CA ILE A 731 -13.23 -1.61 -19.57
C ILE A 731 -13.54 -0.14 -19.88
N GLN A 732 -12.56 0.59 -20.40
CA GLN A 732 -12.70 2.02 -20.67
C GLN A 732 -13.78 2.27 -21.72
N GLU A 733 -14.66 3.23 -21.44
CA GLU A 733 -15.66 3.67 -22.42
C GLU A 733 -15.06 4.62 -23.48
N PRO A 734 -15.55 4.59 -24.73
CA PRO A 734 -16.63 3.71 -25.23
C PRO A 734 -16.15 2.27 -25.43
N ILE A 735 -16.95 1.30 -24.99
CA ILE A 735 -16.60 -0.13 -25.11
C ILE A 735 -16.79 -0.57 -26.57
N THR A 736 -15.77 -1.22 -27.12
CA THR A 736 -15.86 -1.91 -28.42
C THR A 736 -15.96 -3.43 -28.22
N PRO A 737 -16.51 -4.17 -29.19
CA PRO A 737 -16.48 -5.63 -29.20
C PRO A 737 -15.08 -6.19 -28.93
N ARG A 738 -15.02 -7.19 -28.05
CA ARG A 738 -13.82 -7.98 -27.74
C ARG A 738 -13.92 -9.40 -28.28
N PHE A 739 -15.12 -9.85 -28.65
CA PHE A 739 -15.34 -11.13 -29.31
C PHE A 739 -16.24 -10.95 -30.54
N VAL A 740 -15.67 -11.06 -31.73
CA VAL A 740 -16.41 -11.04 -32.99
C VAL A 740 -16.59 -12.48 -33.44
N HIS A 741 -17.83 -12.93 -33.58
CA HIS A 741 -18.15 -14.26 -34.07
C HIS A 741 -18.80 -14.20 -35.45
N VAL A 742 -18.31 -15.00 -36.38
CA VAL A 742 -18.98 -15.20 -37.67
C VAL A 742 -19.95 -16.37 -37.56
N GLY A 743 -21.23 -16.04 -37.45
CA GLY A 743 -22.35 -16.97 -37.46
C GLY A 743 -22.81 -17.29 -38.88
N SER A 744 -24.11 -17.50 -39.06
CA SER A 744 -24.72 -17.69 -40.38
C SER A 744 -26.08 -17.00 -40.44
N ALA A 745 -26.40 -16.36 -41.57
CA ALA A 745 -27.80 -16.03 -41.83
C ALA A 745 -28.59 -17.36 -41.96
N GLY A 746 -29.81 -17.37 -41.46
CA GLY A 746 -30.72 -18.51 -41.46
C GLY A 746 -30.72 -19.33 -40.18
N VAL A 747 -29.94 -18.99 -39.15
CA VAL A 747 -29.84 -19.80 -37.91
C VAL A 747 -31.15 -19.93 -37.13
N THR A 748 -32.08 -18.99 -37.25
CA THR A 748 -33.39 -19.10 -36.57
C THR A 748 -34.49 -19.63 -37.48
N ARG A 749 -34.23 -19.79 -38.78
CA ARG A 749 -35.23 -20.14 -39.79
C ARG A 749 -35.71 -21.60 -39.78
N PRO A 750 -34.87 -22.62 -39.50
CA PRO A 750 -35.32 -24.01 -39.49
C PRO A 750 -36.50 -24.26 -38.55
N ASP A 751 -36.51 -23.58 -37.41
CA ASP A 751 -37.49 -23.76 -36.34
C ASP A 751 -38.51 -22.62 -36.28
N ARG A 752 -38.51 -21.68 -37.25
CA ARG A 752 -39.39 -20.51 -37.25
C ARG A 752 -40.84 -20.89 -37.61
N PRO A 753 -41.82 -20.63 -36.72
CA PRO A 753 -43.23 -20.93 -37.00
C PRO A 753 -43.73 -20.22 -38.26
N GLY A 754 -44.50 -20.93 -39.09
CA GLY A 754 -45.13 -20.38 -40.29
C GLY A 754 -44.19 -20.12 -41.48
N LEU A 755 -42.91 -20.47 -41.39
CA LEU A 755 -41.96 -20.29 -42.48
C LEU A 755 -42.04 -21.43 -43.51
N ASP A 756 -42.21 -21.07 -44.78
CA ASP A 756 -42.19 -22.03 -45.89
C ASP A 756 -40.75 -22.47 -46.22
N LEU A 757 -40.35 -23.63 -45.66
CA LEU A 757 -39.03 -24.23 -45.85
C LEU A 757 -38.70 -24.55 -47.32
N SER A 758 -39.69 -24.75 -48.19
CA SER A 758 -39.46 -25.06 -49.60
C SER A 758 -38.85 -23.89 -50.38
N LYS A 759 -39.09 -22.66 -49.91
CA LYS A 759 -38.57 -21.41 -50.49
C LYS A 759 -37.28 -20.94 -49.83
N GLN A 760 -36.77 -21.66 -48.83
CA GLN A 760 -35.57 -21.27 -48.10
C GLN A 760 -34.29 -21.78 -48.77
N PRO A 761 -33.14 -21.15 -48.48
CA PRO A 761 -31.84 -21.62 -48.95
C PRO A 761 -31.56 -23.08 -48.52
N PRO A 762 -30.75 -23.84 -49.27
CA PRO A 762 -30.51 -25.25 -48.97
C PRO A 762 -30.00 -25.55 -47.56
N ALA A 763 -29.19 -24.68 -46.96
CA ALA A 763 -28.72 -24.87 -45.58
C ALA A 763 -29.87 -24.88 -44.56
N VAL A 764 -30.92 -24.08 -44.79
CA VAL A 764 -32.12 -24.03 -43.94
C VAL A 764 -33.01 -25.25 -44.21
N ARG A 765 -33.27 -25.53 -45.48
CA ARG A 765 -34.11 -26.66 -45.90
C ARG A 765 -33.54 -28.02 -45.50
N LEU A 766 -32.21 -28.18 -45.59
CA LEU A 766 -31.48 -29.42 -45.32
C LEU A 766 -30.86 -29.45 -43.92
N ASN A 767 -31.33 -28.61 -42.99
CA ASN A 767 -30.67 -28.48 -41.68
C ASN A 767 -30.61 -29.83 -40.94
N LYS A 768 -31.67 -30.65 -41.02
CA LYS A 768 -31.72 -31.97 -40.40
C LYS A 768 -30.74 -32.96 -41.05
N GLU A 769 -30.63 -32.94 -42.36
CA GLU A 769 -29.70 -33.76 -43.15
C GLU A 769 -28.24 -33.32 -42.95
N LEU A 770 -28.02 -32.06 -42.59
CA LEU A 770 -26.73 -31.47 -42.24
C LEU A 770 -26.44 -31.52 -40.74
N ASP A 771 -26.99 -32.52 -40.05
CA ASP A 771 -26.75 -32.78 -38.62
C ASP A 771 -27.01 -31.55 -37.73
N PHE A 772 -28.11 -30.84 -38.04
CA PHE A 772 -28.60 -29.67 -37.32
C PHE A 772 -27.58 -28.52 -37.21
N ILE A 773 -26.76 -28.33 -38.25
CA ILE A 773 -25.72 -27.30 -38.31
C ILE A 773 -26.19 -25.90 -37.88
N LEU A 774 -27.33 -25.43 -38.38
CA LEU A 774 -27.85 -24.09 -38.06
C LEU A 774 -28.34 -24.01 -36.62
N THR A 775 -28.89 -25.10 -36.09
CA THR A 775 -29.32 -25.20 -34.68
C THR A 775 -28.12 -25.11 -33.74
N PHE A 776 -27.00 -25.78 -34.05
CA PHE A 776 -25.79 -25.68 -33.22
C PHE A 776 -25.05 -24.36 -33.39
N LYS A 777 -25.10 -23.73 -34.58
CA LYS A 777 -24.65 -22.35 -34.77
C LYS A 777 -25.43 -21.38 -33.89
N LEU A 778 -26.76 -21.50 -33.84
CA LEU A 778 -27.58 -20.68 -32.96
C LEU A 778 -27.22 -20.87 -31.48
N LYS A 779 -27.03 -22.12 -31.03
CA LYS A 779 -26.57 -22.42 -29.66
C LYS A 779 -25.18 -21.83 -29.37
N GLY A 780 -24.25 -21.87 -30.34
CA GLY A 780 -22.94 -21.24 -30.21
C GLY A 780 -23.04 -19.72 -30.08
N GLU A 781 -23.91 -19.09 -30.87
CA GLU A 781 -24.22 -17.66 -30.73
C GLU A 781 -24.81 -17.33 -29.36
N ASP A 782 -25.67 -18.19 -28.80
CA ASP A 782 -26.26 -17.96 -27.47
C ASP A 782 -25.20 -18.00 -26.37
N LEU A 783 -24.25 -18.94 -26.44
CA LEU A 783 -23.15 -19.02 -25.48
C LEU A 783 -22.33 -17.72 -25.41
N ILE A 784 -22.09 -17.06 -26.55
CA ILE A 784 -21.35 -15.79 -26.52
C ILE A 784 -22.21 -14.66 -25.92
N ARG A 785 -23.52 -14.62 -26.21
CA ARG A 785 -24.45 -13.64 -25.58
C ARG A 785 -24.50 -13.81 -24.06
N GLU A 786 -24.52 -15.05 -23.59
CA GLU A 786 -24.58 -15.40 -22.16
C GLU A 786 -23.23 -15.26 -21.44
N SER A 787 -22.12 -15.09 -22.18
CA SER A 787 -20.77 -15.09 -21.60
C SER A 787 -20.42 -13.83 -20.78
N GLY A 788 -21.11 -12.72 -21.02
CA GLY A 788 -20.76 -11.39 -20.51
C GLY A 788 -19.58 -10.70 -21.23
N ILE A 789 -18.96 -11.37 -22.20
CA ILE A 789 -17.87 -10.78 -23.00
C ILE A 789 -18.48 -9.78 -23.99
N PRO A 790 -17.97 -8.54 -24.11
CA PRO A 790 -18.41 -7.59 -25.14
C PRO A 790 -18.27 -8.23 -26.53
N TYR A 791 -19.37 -8.33 -27.29
CA TYR A 791 -19.37 -9.15 -28.51
C TYR A 791 -20.00 -8.45 -29.72
N THR A 792 -19.76 -9.04 -30.90
CA THR A 792 -20.57 -8.83 -32.11
C THR A 792 -20.75 -10.17 -32.82
N ILE A 793 -21.95 -10.44 -33.32
CA ILE A 793 -22.21 -11.59 -34.18
C ILE A 793 -22.51 -11.10 -35.59
N VAL A 794 -21.63 -11.48 -36.53
CA VAL A 794 -21.77 -11.19 -37.95
C VAL A 794 -22.35 -12.43 -38.64
N ARG A 795 -23.55 -12.33 -39.21
CA ARG A 795 -24.22 -13.42 -39.93
C ARG A 795 -24.15 -13.19 -41.44
N PRO A 796 -23.06 -13.58 -42.11
CA PRO A 796 -23.01 -13.45 -43.55
C PRO A 796 -24.09 -14.32 -44.20
N CYS A 797 -24.63 -13.83 -45.32
CA CYS A 797 -25.34 -14.68 -46.27
C CYS A 797 -24.33 -15.58 -47.04
N ALA A 798 -24.73 -16.20 -48.16
CA ALA A 798 -23.86 -17.18 -48.81
C ALA A 798 -22.50 -16.59 -49.24
N LEU A 799 -21.43 -17.27 -48.86
CA LEU A 799 -20.06 -16.79 -49.05
C LEU A 799 -19.52 -17.08 -50.46
N THR A 800 -19.01 -16.06 -51.14
CA THR A 800 -18.37 -16.16 -52.47
C THR A 800 -16.88 -15.82 -52.42
N GLU A 801 -16.14 -16.20 -53.48
CA GLU A 801 -14.74 -15.77 -53.71
C GLU A 801 -14.65 -14.51 -54.59
N GLU A 802 -15.77 -13.84 -54.85
CA GLU A 802 -15.80 -12.55 -55.56
C GLU A 802 -14.97 -11.50 -54.79
N PRO A 803 -14.41 -10.48 -55.45
CA PRO A 803 -13.70 -9.41 -54.77
C PRO A 803 -14.62 -8.62 -53.84
N ALA A 804 -14.06 -8.03 -52.78
CA ALA A 804 -14.77 -7.03 -51.97
C ALA A 804 -15.01 -5.74 -52.79
N GLY A 805 -16.01 -4.96 -52.41
CA GLY A 805 -16.29 -3.66 -53.04
C GLY A 805 -17.75 -3.40 -53.37
N ALA A 806 -18.56 -4.43 -53.56
CA ALA A 806 -20.00 -4.27 -53.83
C ALA A 806 -20.72 -3.55 -52.68
N ASP A 807 -21.79 -2.82 -52.97
CA ASP A 807 -22.62 -2.20 -51.94
C ASP A 807 -23.28 -3.27 -51.07
N LEU A 808 -23.52 -2.92 -49.80
CA LEU A 808 -23.95 -3.85 -48.78
C LEU A 808 -25.30 -3.49 -48.19
N ILE A 809 -26.03 -4.52 -47.78
CA ILE A 809 -27.23 -4.41 -46.95
C ILE A 809 -26.95 -5.11 -45.64
N PHE A 810 -27.09 -4.35 -44.56
CA PHE A 810 -27.11 -4.84 -43.19
C PHE A 810 -28.56 -4.90 -42.73
N ASP A 811 -28.95 -5.99 -42.09
CA ASP A 811 -30.29 -6.15 -41.52
C ASP A 811 -30.22 -6.95 -40.22
N GLN A 812 -31.33 -7.05 -39.50
CA GLN A 812 -31.44 -7.83 -38.28
C GLN A 812 -32.73 -8.67 -38.27
N GLY A 813 -32.76 -9.67 -37.39
CA GLY A 813 -33.94 -10.53 -37.21
C GLY A 813 -33.95 -11.75 -38.13
N ASP A 814 -32.85 -12.02 -38.82
CA ASP A 814 -32.66 -13.19 -39.68
C ASP A 814 -33.68 -13.28 -40.83
N ASN A 815 -33.86 -12.18 -41.55
CA ASN A 815 -34.89 -12.04 -42.59
C ASN A 815 -34.33 -11.99 -44.03
N ILE A 816 -33.03 -11.76 -44.22
CA ILE A 816 -32.46 -11.53 -45.56
C ILE A 816 -31.79 -12.77 -46.16
N THR A 817 -31.87 -12.91 -47.47
CA THR A 817 -31.10 -13.88 -48.26
C THR A 817 -30.28 -13.15 -49.31
N GLY A 818 -29.12 -13.71 -49.66
CA GLY A 818 -28.22 -13.14 -50.65
C GLY A 818 -26.85 -13.81 -50.62
N LYS A 819 -25.88 -13.12 -51.22
CA LYS A 819 -24.48 -13.54 -51.24
C LYS A 819 -23.57 -12.43 -50.74
N ILE A 820 -22.36 -12.75 -50.31
CA ILE A 820 -21.34 -11.79 -49.93
C ILE A 820 -19.94 -12.39 -50.12
N SER A 821 -18.98 -11.54 -50.51
CA SER A 821 -17.58 -11.92 -50.60
C SER A 821 -16.99 -12.27 -49.22
N ARG A 822 -16.18 -13.33 -49.16
CA ARG A 822 -15.37 -13.65 -47.97
C ARG A 822 -14.39 -12.54 -47.59
N GLU A 823 -13.92 -11.77 -48.56
CA GLU A 823 -13.05 -10.62 -48.31
C GLU A 823 -13.80 -9.48 -47.63
N GLU A 824 -15.04 -9.21 -48.05
CA GLU A 824 -15.88 -8.19 -47.42
C GLU A 824 -16.23 -8.58 -45.97
N VAL A 825 -16.57 -9.85 -45.71
CA VAL A 825 -16.81 -10.35 -44.34
C VAL A 825 -15.58 -10.18 -43.45
N ALA A 826 -14.38 -10.43 -43.98
CA ALA A 826 -13.15 -10.23 -43.22
C ALA A 826 -12.94 -8.75 -42.84
N ARG A 827 -13.20 -7.82 -43.77
CA ARG A 827 -13.12 -6.38 -43.50
C ARG A 827 -14.16 -5.94 -42.44
N ILE A 828 -15.40 -6.43 -42.53
CA ILE A 828 -16.45 -6.18 -41.54
C ILE A 828 -16.02 -6.67 -40.15
N CYS A 829 -15.49 -7.89 -40.02
CA CYS A 829 -15.07 -8.44 -38.73
C CYS A 829 -13.96 -7.61 -38.06
N VAL A 830 -13.05 -7.04 -38.85
CA VAL A 830 -12.01 -6.16 -38.31
C VAL A 830 -12.60 -4.80 -37.95
N ALA A 831 -13.46 -4.23 -38.79
CA ALA A 831 -14.12 -2.96 -38.51
C ALA A 831 -14.99 -2.99 -37.24
N THR A 832 -15.68 -4.11 -36.97
CA THR A 832 -16.47 -4.29 -35.74
C THR A 832 -15.63 -4.18 -34.47
N LEU A 833 -14.34 -4.55 -34.50
CA LEU A 833 -13.47 -4.43 -33.32
C LEU A 833 -13.17 -2.98 -32.93
N GLU A 834 -13.31 -2.04 -33.86
CA GLU A 834 -12.99 -0.63 -33.67
C GLU A 834 -14.25 0.22 -33.39
N SER A 835 -15.44 -0.35 -33.63
CA SER A 835 -16.70 0.38 -33.57
C SER A 835 -17.49 0.12 -32.29
N PRO A 836 -17.78 1.14 -31.47
CA PRO A 836 -18.70 0.98 -30.35
C PRO A 836 -20.15 0.75 -30.81
N TYR A 837 -20.50 1.13 -32.04
CA TYR A 837 -21.84 0.90 -32.60
C TYR A 837 -22.11 -0.58 -32.93
N ALA A 838 -21.05 -1.40 -33.03
CA ALA A 838 -21.15 -2.84 -33.22
C ALA A 838 -21.28 -3.63 -31.89
N LEU A 839 -21.15 -2.95 -30.74
CA LEU A 839 -21.24 -3.58 -29.41
C LEU A 839 -22.60 -4.25 -29.18
N ASP A 840 -22.56 -5.52 -28.78
CA ASP A 840 -23.69 -6.37 -28.45
C ASP A 840 -24.73 -6.47 -29.59
N LYS A 841 -24.27 -6.30 -30.84
CA LYS A 841 -25.10 -6.44 -32.04
C LYS A 841 -25.01 -7.83 -32.65
N THR A 842 -26.14 -8.33 -33.10
CA THR A 842 -26.25 -9.43 -34.06
C THR A 842 -26.85 -8.88 -35.34
N PHE A 843 -26.24 -9.13 -36.49
CA PHE A 843 -26.76 -8.64 -37.77
C PHE A 843 -26.42 -9.57 -38.93
N GLU A 844 -27.32 -9.62 -39.91
CA GLU A 844 -27.08 -10.27 -41.19
C GLU A 844 -26.48 -9.28 -42.20
N VAL A 845 -25.65 -9.79 -43.12
CA VAL A 845 -25.06 -8.96 -44.17
C VAL A 845 -25.06 -9.66 -45.53
N LYS A 846 -25.39 -8.91 -46.58
CA LYS A 846 -25.30 -9.33 -47.99
C LYS A 846 -24.84 -8.22 -48.91
N SER A 847 -24.39 -8.60 -50.10
CA SER A 847 -24.22 -7.71 -51.25
C SER A 847 -25.60 -7.35 -51.85
N VAL A 848 -25.70 -6.15 -52.43
CA VAL A 848 -26.84 -5.76 -53.28
C VAL A 848 -26.87 -6.55 -54.59
N VAL A 849 -25.73 -7.13 -55.00
CA VAL A 849 -25.60 -7.88 -56.26
C VAL A 849 -26.33 -9.23 -56.14
N PRO A 850 -27.30 -9.53 -57.03
CA PRO A 850 -28.06 -10.77 -56.96
C PRO A 850 -27.19 -11.99 -57.27
N PHE A 851 -27.64 -13.17 -56.83
CA PHE A 851 -26.91 -14.43 -57.07
C PHE A 851 -26.66 -14.74 -58.54
N SER A 852 -27.55 -14.28 -59.43
CA SER A 852 -27.50 -14.50 -60.88
C SER A 852 -26.37 -13.76 -61.58
N GLU A 853 -25.76 -12.74 -60.94
CA GLU A 853 -24.81 -11.84 -61.58
C GLU A 853 -23.48 -11.84 -60.84
N PRO A 854 -22.32 -12.06 -61.50
CA PRO A 854 -21.02 -11.98 -60.84
C PRO A 854 -20.65 -10.52 -60.52
N TYR A 855 -19.98 -10.30 -59.39
CA TYR A 855 -19.37 -9.00 -59.08
C TYR A 855 -17.90 -8.96 -59.50
N THR A 856 -17.49 -7.91 -60.20
CA THR A 856 -16.10 -7.65 -60.61
C THR A 856 -15.70 -6.22 -60.25
N VAL A 857 -14.41 -6.00 -60.04
CA VAL A 857 -13.84 -4.68 -59.75
C VAL A 857 -13.16 -4.14 -61.00
N ASP A 858 -13.48 -2.90 -61.39
CA ASP A 858 -12.74 -2.17 -62.42
C ASP A 858 -11.40 -1.69 -61.82
N PRO A 859 -10.23 -2.18 -62.30
CA PRO A 859 -8.93 -1.74 -61.80
C PRO A 859 -8.65 -0.26 -62.03
N SER A 860 -9.31 0.36 -63.02
CA SER A 860 -9.13 1.78 -63.37
C SER A 860 -9.93 2.70 -62.45
N ASN A 861 -10.97 2.17 -61.81
CA ASN A 861 -11.84 2.88 -60.89
C ASN A 861 -12.28 1.95 -59.74
N PRO A 862 -11.37 1.60 -58.83
CA PRO A 862 -11.68 0.68 -57.75
C PRO A 862 -12.73 1.30 -56.80
N PRO A 863 -13.62 0.49 -56.22
CA PRO A 863 -14.57 0.95 -55.22
C PRO A 863 -13.86 1.64 -54.06
N PRO A 864 -14.42 2.75 -53.52
CA PRO A 864 -13.85 3.39 -52.35
C PRO A 864 -13.87 2.45 -51.15
N GLU A 865 -12.97 2.68 -50.20
CA GLU A 865 -13.02 2.01 -48.90
C GLU A 865 -14.32 2.39 -48.18
N LYS A 866 -15.01 1.39 -47.62
CA LYS A 866 -16.29 1.60 -46.94
C LYS A 866 -16.06 2.03 -45.51
N ASP A 867 -16.77 3.07 -45.09
CA ASP A 867 -16.95 3.36 -43.67
C ASP A 867 -18.06 2.48 -43.09
N TYR A 868 -17.67 1.37 -42.46
CA TYR A 868 -18.63 0.42 -41.89
C TYR A 868 -19.44 0.99 -40.72
N ASP A 869 -18.97 2.05 -40.04
CA ASP A 869 -19.71 2.69 -38.95
C ASP A 869 -21.06 3.26 -39.42
N THR A 870 -21.15 3.69 -40.69
CA THR A 870 -22.40 4.15 -41.28
C THR A 870 -23.49 3.07 -41.25
N TYR A 871 -23.10 1.80 -41.41
CA TYR A 871 -24.00 0.65 -41.32
C TYR A 871 -24.22 0.21 -39.87
N PHE A 872 -23.19 0.19 -39.03
CA PHE A 872 -23.35 -0.22 -37.63
C PHE A 872 -24.31 0.71 -36.86
N LYS A 873 -24.29 2.01 -37.16
CA LYS A 873 -25.22 3.00 -36.57
C LYS A 873 -26.70 2.74 -36.87
N THR A 874 -27.02 1.98 -37.92
CA THR A 874 -28.42 1.65 -38.24
C THR A 874 -28.93 0.44 -37.46
N LEU A 875 -28.06 -0.29 -36.76
CA LEU A 875 -28.40 -1.50 -36.01
C LEU A 875 -29.00 -1.20 -34.64
N LYS A 876 -30.07 -1.91 -34.29
CA LYS A 876 -30.80 -1.79 -33.02
C LYS A 876 -30.31 -2.84 -32.01
N ASP A 877 -30.45 -2.50 -30.72
CA ASP A 877 -30.12 -3.40 -29.62
C ASP A 877 -31.13 -4.54 -29.51
N GLY A 878 -30.65 -5.71 -29.10
CA GLY A 878 -31.50 -6.85 -28.73
C GLY A 878 -32.20 -7.59 -29.88
N ILE A 879 -32.01 -7.20 -31.15
CA ILE A 879 -32.62 -7.89 -32.29
C ILE A 879 -31.73 -9.06 -32.74
N THR A 880 -32.24 -10.28 -32.62
CA THR A 880 -31.47 -11.52 -32.91
C THR A 880 -32.17 -12.49 -33.87
N GLY A 881 -33.46 -12.31 -34.11
CA GLY A 881 -34.31 -13.24 -34.85
C GLY A 881 -34.87 -14.37 -33.99
N LYS A 882 -34.42 -14.54 -32.73
CA LYS A 882 -34.98 -15.52 -31.79
C LYS A 882 -36.35 -15.10 -31.27
N GLU A 883 -36.68 -13.81 -31.37
CA GLU A 883 -37.98 -13.27 -30.96
C GLU A 883 -39.12 -13.92 -31.77
N ALA A 884 -38.82 -14.37 -33.00
CA ALA A 884 -39.75 -15.12 -33.83
C ALA A 884 -39.97 -16.58 -33.38
N LEU A 885 -39.10 -17.12 -32.52
CA LEU A 885 -39.20 -18.48 -31.98
C LEU A 885 -39.99 -18.53 -30.66
N GLU A 886 -40.10 -17.41 -29.94
CA GLU A 886 -40.57 -17.38 -28.56
C GLU A 886 -42.08 -17.16 -28.37
N GLU A 887 -42.87 -16.99 -29.44
CA GLU A 887 -44.32 -16.69 -29.41
C GLU A 887 -44.75 -15.84 -28.19
N LYS A 888 -44.33 -14.57 -28.16
CA LYS A 888 -45.08 -13.55 -27.40
C LYS A 888 -45.55 -12.47 -28.37
N PRO A 889 -46.86 -12.19 -28.47
CA PRO A 889 -47.31 -11.02 -29.19
C PRO A 889 -46.69 -9.81 -28.50
N VAL A 890 -45.91 -9.04 -29.26
CA VAL A 890 -45.47 -7.71 -28.85
C VAL A 890 -46.74 -6.93 -28.48
N PRO A 891 -46.89 -6.43 -27.24
CA PRO A 891 -47.95 -5.46 -26.97
C PRO A 891 -47.63 -4.23 -27.82
N VAL A 892 -48.53 -3.91 -28.75
CA VAL A 892 -48.49 -2.71 -29.60
C VAL A 892 -48.55 -1.45 -28.75
#